data_AF-A0A0D2DN72-F1
#
_entry.id   AF-A0A0D2DN72-F1
#
_cell.length_a   1.000
_cell.length_b   1.000
_cell.length_c   1.000
_cell.angle_alpha   90.00
_cell.angle_beta   90.00
_cell.angle_gamma   90.00
#
_symmetry.space_group_name_H-M   'P 1'
#
loop_
_entity.id
_entity.type
_entity.pdbx_description
1 polymer ?
#
loop_
_entity_poly.entity_id
_entity_poly.type
_entity_poly.pdbx_seq_one_letter_code
_entity_poly.pdbx_strand_id
1 'polypeptide(L)'
;MRSPGAMFTPRHAPLKEGRSLPGLPYAGPSRRNLRSRQGAVAILLLICIPLIYLFMSGAPNSSIEPQIVAPGQADKGAFSTSDPAFYASQNESPDQQQQQQRDQQHLSPNQMPNEHGEARFEAPPAEAAIPRTDSAGQNSNSAPQKPKGPSQADLEDERPTASNDDDTAAQPKPYTSNAKGSGLSGTPKFLSNPSSFSERPKFEKALSRVISLLPGEMEGRDLLRPVEGTGKEKLREMGLRVREYKKFFEAWENLHLTFDEEGGSYVRDDVIQYLRHHQHLPTDDEFGEISLAQTIHSYEAYRYFLVKFGQLLFPWTAPYFPDHMTLHSHFKKGGRGIVLTAGDDQAPFLLTTIPTFRNLGCDLPIEIMYLGDSDLSEDYRSDLESLDGVVTRDIAQMVNDEGWKLAGWAAKPFAILHSSFREVIFIDADSLFFVNPSTLFDDPGYQKTGALFFRDRLIMPEKKKRWLQQILPKPISRQVKQSRMWTGDSGHMQESGVVVVDKWRHFIALLFVTRMNGPDRDGNKDEGRVGVYDMVYGDKETFWLGWELVGDQEYSFHQGDAGTMGVVQKPKSEPEPAEPPKPKLVKKKRPVLDEAGQPKVDESGEVILEEYETVEEPDPATPPAPQEDLPEPSNYTICSPQLLHLDLEGKPLWFNGWLLDNKFANKKQKKFGKFETYLIEPRDIRDPGAWQLEESNMCCLTTDANLKRDFTPEERDILSMMIGQAKEVGVAT
;
A
#
# COMPACT_ATOMS: atom_id res chain seq x y z
N MET A 1 18.01 20.73 38.15
CA MET A 1 16.70 20.66 37.46
C MET A 1 16.93 20.29 36.00
N ARG A 2 16.01 19.60 35.32
CA ARG A 2 16.13 19.21 33.89
C ARG A 2 15.18 20.05 33.04
N SER A 3 15.68 20.57 31.92
CA SER A 3 14.83 21.14 30.85
C SER A 3 14.35 20.02 29.90
N PRO A 4 13.16 20.10 29.29
CA PRO A 4 12.75 19.17 28.24
C PRO A 4 13.61 19.33 26.98
N GLY A 5 14.11 18.23 26.43
CA GLY A 5 14.87 18.26 25.17
C GLY A 5 13.95 18.51 23.97
N ALA A 6 14.40 19.36 23.05
CA ALA A 6 13.72 19.55 21.76
C ALA A 6 13.99 18.33 20.84
N MET A 7 13.07 18.03 19.93
CA MET A 7 13.27 17.01 18.90
C MET A 7 14.37 17.48 17.94
N PHE A 8 15.49 16.75 17.88
CA PHE A 8 16.54 16.98 16.89
C PHE A 8 16.15 16.34 15.56
N THR A 9 15.46 17.09 14.71
CA THR A 9 15.44 16.79 13.27
C THR A 9 16.84 17.06 12.70
N PRO A 10 17.45 16.13 11.93
CA PRO A 10 18.69 16.41 11.23
C PRO A 10 18.55 17.67 10.36
N ARG A 11 19.49 18.61 10.49
CA ARG A 11 19.63 19.69 9.51
C ARG A 11 20.18 19.06 8.23
N HIS A 12 19.62 19.45 7.08
CA HIS A 12 19.95 18.89 5.76
C HIS A 12 19.38 17.49 5.45
N ALA A 13 18.09 17.27 5.77
CA ALA A 13 17.26 16.49 4.86
C ALA A 13 17.07 17.26 3.52
N PRO A 14 16.98 16.58 2.35
CA PRO A 14 16.72 17.25 1.08
C PRO A 14 15.37 17.99 1.08
N LEU A 15 15.26 19.02 0.24
CA LEU A 15 14.19 20.00 0.27
C LEU A 15 12.81 19.41 -0.07
N LYS A 16 11.77 19.89 0.63
CA LYS A 16 10.37 19.65 0.29
C LYS A 16 9.97 20.46 -0.96
N GLU A 17 10.35 19.98 -2.14
CA GLU A 17 9.88 20.55 -3.41
C GLU A 17 8.68 19.75 -3.93
N GLY A 18 7.50 20.31 -3.64
CA GLY A 18 6.18 19.75 -3.94
C GLY A 18 5.12 20.84 -3.81
N ARG A 19 5.39 22.02 -4.40
CA ARG A 19 4.56 23.23 -4.35
C ARG A 19 4.26 23.74 -5.75
N SER A 20 3.32 23.09 -6.43
CA SER A 20 2.62 23.69 -7.57
C SER A 20 1.73 24.84 -7.06
N LEU A 21 2.11 26.08 -7.35
CA LEU A 21 1.22 27.23 -7.15
C LEU A 21 0.13 27.22 -8.24
N PRO A 22 -1.15 27.46 -7.90
CA PRO A 22 -2.24 27.43 -8.88
C PRO A 22 -2.27 28.70 -9.74
N GLY A 23 -2.71 28.57 -11.00
CA GLY A 23 -3.30 29.70 -11.73
C GLY A 23 -2.50 30.35 -12.87
N LEU A 24 -1.54 29.66 -13.51
CA LEU A 24 -0.97 30.11 -14.79
C LEU A 24 -0.87 28.96 -15.81
N PRO A 25 -1.27 29.16 -17.08
CA PRO A 25 -1.06 28.17 -18.14
C PRO A 25 0.41 28.18 -18.56
N TYR A 26 1.19 27.18 -18.13
CA TYR A 26 2.58 27.05 -18.57
C TYR A 26 2.68 26.50 -20.00
N ALA A 27 3.75 26.89 -20.71
CA ALA A 27 3.92 26.59 -22.12
C ALA A 27 4.36 25.13 -22.39
N GLY A 28 4.09 24.67 -23.61
CA GLY A 28 4.37 23.30 -24.06
C GLY A 28 5.86 22.92 -24.20
N PRO A 29 6.15 21.68 -24.64
CA PRO A 29 7.41 20.99 -24.38
C PRO A 29 8.66 21.60 -25.03
N SER A 30 9.78 21.44 -24.33
CA SER A 30 11.11 21.97 -24.67
C SER A 30 11.73 21.29 -25.90
N ARG A 31 11.40 21.79 -27.09
CA ARG A 31 11.93 21.24 -28.35
C ARG A 31 13.46 21.36 -28.48
N ARG A 32 14.09 20.22 -28.78
CA ARG A 32 15.48 20.12 -29.23
C ARG A 32 15.72 20.96 -30.50
N ASN A 33 16.88 21.63 -30.54
CA ASN A 33 17.56 22.26 -31.69
C ASN A 33 16.84 22.25 -33.07
N LEU A 34 16.43 23.43 -33.55
CA LEU A 34 16.20 23.66 -34.98
C LEU A 34 16.85 24.99 -35.44
N ARG A 35 17.86 24.91 -36.32
CA ARG A 35 18.52 26.08 -36.93
C ARG A 35 17.98 26.32 -38.35
N SER A 36 17.24 27.41 -38.59
CA SER A 36 17.16 28.01 -39.94
C SER A 36 16.62 29.45 -39.89
N ARG A 37 16.80 30.22 -40.98
CA ARG A 37 16.40 31.63 -41.10
C ARG A 37 14.87 31.86 -41.14
N GLN A 38 14.05 30.80 -41.25
CA GLN A 38 12.60 30.94 -41.39
C GLN A 38 11.90 31.40 -40.08
N GLY A 39 12.43 31.03 -38.90
CA GLY A 39 11.82 31.41 -37.62
C GLY A 39 11.74 32.92 -37.39
N ALA A 40 12.69 33.68 -37.92
CA ALA A 40 12.71 35.14 -37.81
C ALA A 40 11.53 35.82 -38.52
N VAL A 41 11.04 35.24 -39.63
CA VAL A 41 9.92 35.79 -40.41
C VAL A 41 8.59 35.57 -39.69
N ALA A 42 8.41 34.41 -39.07
CA ALA A 42 7.20 34.09 -38.29
C ALA A 42 7.06 35.00 -37.07
N ILE A 43 8.16 35.26 -36.35
CA ILE A 43 8.18 36.17 -35.19
C ILE A 43 7.81 37.60 -35.61
N LEU A 44 8.32 38.07 -36.75
CA LEU A 44 8.07 39.43 -37.25
C LEU A 44 6.58 39.62 -37.62
N LEU A 45 5.96 38.62 -38.26
CA LEU A 45 4.51 38.63 -38.55
C LEU A 45 3.65 38.62 -37.28
N LEU A 46 4.01 37.80 -36.28
CA LEU A 46 3.26 37.71 -35.01
C LEU A 46 3.33 39.01 -34.17
N ILE A 47 4.38 39.81 -34.31
CA ILE A 47 4.52 41.10 -33.62
C ILE A 47 3.76 42.22 -34.34
N CYS A 48 3.69 42.21 -35.68
CA CYS A 48 3.02 43.27 -36.44
C CYS A 48 1.49 43.21 -36.38
N ILE A 49 0.88 42.02 -36.29
CA ILE A 49 -0.59 41.87 -36.34
C ILE A 49 -1.30 42.55 -35.15
N PRO A 50 -0.87 42.38 -33.88
CA PRO A 50 -1.49 43.06 -32.73
C PRO A 50 -1.37 44.59 -32.79
N LEU A 51 -0.24 45.11 -33.30
CA LEU A 51 0.00 46.56 -33.40
C LEU A 51 -0.95 47.24 -34.38
N ILE A 52 -1.33 46.57 -35.48
CA ILE A 52 -2.32 47.10 -36.43
C ILE A 52 -3.71 47.20 -35.77
N TYR A 53 -4.08 46.21 -34.95
CA TYR A 53 -5.35 46.23 -34.22
C TYR A 53 -5.41 47.36 -33.18
N LEU A 54 -4.31 47.58 -32.46
CA LEU A 54 -4.23 48.60 -31.40
C LEU A 54 -4.38 50.05 -31.92
N PHE A 55 -4.05 50.30 -33.19
CA PHE A 55 -4.18 51.61 -33.83
C PHE A 55 -5.56 51.87 -34.49
N MET A 56 -6.45 50.87 -34.56
CA MET A 56 -7.72 50.97 -35.29
C MET A 56 -8.94 51.27 -34.40
N SER A 57 -8.82 51.18 -33.07
CA SER A 57 -9.94 51.35 -32.12
C SER A 57 -9.70 52.51 -31.14
N GLY A 58 -10.34 53.67 -31.37
CA GLY A 58 -10.14 54.87 -30.56
C GLY A 58 -11.42 55.51 -30.00
N ALA A 59 -11.49 55.58 -28.66
CA ALA A 59 -12.32 56.48 -27.83
C ALA A 59 -13.87 56.31 -27.86
N PRO A 60 -14.62 56.90 -26.89
CA PRO A 60 -14.20 57.62 -25.67
C PRO A 60 -14.73 57.04 -24.33
N ASN A 61 -14.29 57.64 -23.22
CA ASN A 61 -14.55 57.22 -21.83
C ASN A 61 -15.90 57.72 -21.25
N SER A 62 -16.36 57.07 -20.17
CA SER A 62 -16.99 57.75 -19.03
C SER A 62 -16.60 57.08 -17.70
N SER A 63 -16.13 57.86 -16.74
CA SER A 63 -15.54 57.42 -15.46
C SER A 63 -16.43 57.71 -14.25
N ILE A 64 -16.29 56.95 -13.16
CA ILE A 64 -16.41 57.41 -11.75
C ILE A 64 -15.78 56.37 -10.79
N GLU A 65 -15.21 56.82 -9.68
CA GLU A 65 -14.52 56.02 -8.66
C GLU A 65 -15.44 55.57 -7.49
N PRO A 66 -15.04 54.54 -6.71
CA PRO A 66 -15.77 54.08 -5.52
C PRO A 66 -15.39 54.84 -4.24
N GLN A 67 -16.21 54.73 -3.19
CA GLN A 67 -15.82 55.03 -1.81
C GLN A 67 -16.27 53.97 -0.80
N ILE A 68 -15.51 53.83 0.28
CA ILE A 68 -15.68 52.86 1.37
C ILE A 68 -15.79 53.62 2.69
N VAL A 69 -16.85 53.39 3.48
CA VAL A 69 -16.96 53.83 4.88
C VAL A 69 -17.74 52.80 5.71
N ALA A 70 -17.35 52.61 6.97
CA ALA A 70 -18.04 51.84 8.01
C ALA A 70 -17.61 52.38 9.39
N PRO A 71 -18.19 51.94 10.53
CA PRO A 71 -19.58 51.57 10.83
C PRO A 71 -20.19 52.49 11.93
N GLY A 72 -21.44 52.26 12.35
CA GLY A 72 -22.10 53.00 13.45
C GLY A 72 -23.09 52.14 14.27
N GLN A 73 -23.38 52.51 15.52
CA GLN A 73 -24.16 51.71 16.48
C GLN A 73 -25.52 52.32 16.88
N ALA A 74 -26.44 51.45 17.35
CA ALA A 74 -27.63 51.73 18.18
C ALA A 74 -28.77 52.56 17.53
N ASP A 75 -30.06 52.29 17.78
CA ASP A 75 -30.70 52.11 19.10
C ASP A 75 -31.88 51.08 19.11
N LYS A 76 -32.77 51.15 20.12
CA LYS A 76 -33.67 50.05 20.56
C LYS A 76 -35.17 50.23 20.26
N GLY A 77 -35.83 49.11 19.95
CA GLY A 77 -37.25 48.84 20.26
C GLY A 77 -38.30 49.41 19.29
N ALA A 78 -39.58 49.04 19.37
CA ALA A 78 -40.21 47.88 20.04
C ALA A 78 -41.64 47.65 19.48
N PHE A 79 -42.14 46.39 19.55
CA PHE A 79 -43.55 45.94 19.36
C PHE A 79 -44.39 46.47 18.17
N SER A 80 -44.85 45.53 17.32
CA SER A 80 -46.30 45.40 17.03
C SER A 80 -46.65 43.98 16.59
N THR A 81 -47.93 43.61 16.70
CA THR A 81 -48.48 42.27 16.45
C THR A 81 -49.50 42.27 15.31
N SER A 82 -49.46 41.29 14.40
CA SER A 82 -50.65 40.57 13.87
C SER A 82 -50.31 39.60 12.73
N ASP A 83 -50.81 38.37 12.82
CA ASP A 83 -51.25 37.59 11.65
C ASP A 83 -52.67 38.05 11.25
N PRO A 84 -53.06 37.90 9.98
CA PRO A 84 -54.04 36.84 9.70
C PRO A 84 -53.75 36.01 8.44
N ALA A 85 -54.43 34.87 8.33
CA ALA A 85 -54.13 33.80 7.36
C ALA A 85 -55.01 33.79 6.08
N PHE A 86 -54.77 32.78 5.22
CA PHE A 86 -55.47 32.43 3.96
C PHE A 86 -55.15 33.33 2.75
N TYR A 87 -55.27 32.89 1.49
CA TYR A 87 -55.87 31.67 0.92
C TYR A 87 -54.96 30.99 -0.13
N ALA A 88 -55.24 29.72 -0.44
CA ALA A 88 -54.71 29.03 -1.64
C ALA A 88 -55.70 29.11 -2.82
N SER A 89 -55.22 28.90 -4.05
CA SER A 89 -56.06 28.75 -5.26
C SER A 89 -55.61 27.56 -6.10
N GLN A 90 -56.55 26.91 -6.77
CA GLN A 90 -56.36 25.76 -7.65
C GLN A 90 -56.37 26.17 -9.14
N ASN A 91 -56.26 25.13 -9.98
CA ASN A 91 -56.60 24.98 -11.40
C ASN A 91 -55.37 24.84 -12.30
N GLU A 92 -55.28 23.93 -13.27
CA GLU A 92 -55.96 22.67 -13.65
C GLU A 92 -55.37 22.32 -15.03
N SER A 93 -55.36 21.05 -15.45
CA SER A 93 -54.87 20.63 -16.78
C SER A 93 -55.94 20.82 -17.87
N PRO A 94 -55.55 20.76 -19.16
CA PRO A 94 -55.93 19.56 -19.92
C PRO A 94 -54.84 19.04 -20.87
N ASP A 95 -55.12 17.92 -21.53
CA ASP A 95 -54.19 17.13 -22.35
C ASP A 95 -54.67 17.01 -23.82
N GLN A 96 -53.75 16.65 -24.72
CA GLN A 96 -53.91 16.24 -26.13
C GLN A 96 -54.55 17.22 -27.14
N GLN A 97 -53.82 17.54 -28.22
CA GLN A 97 -54.30 17.18 -29.56
C GLN A 97 -53.26 17.24 -30.71
N GLN A 98 -53.44 16.29 -31.64
CA GLN A 98 -53.07 16.28 -33.06
C GLN A 98 -51.62 16.04 -33.53
N GLN A 99 -51.55 15.43 -34.71
CA GLN A 99 -50.42 14.82 -35.41
C GLN A 99 -50.76 14.85 -36.92
N GLN A 100 -49.87 15.38 -37.77
CA GLN A 100 -49.78 15.31 -39.25
C GLN A 100 -48.79 16.40 -39.74
N GLN A 101 -48.12 16.36 -40.91
CA GLN A 101 -48.20 15.48 -42.08
C GLN A 101 -46.87 15.50 -42.90
N ARG A 102 -46.40 14.33 -43.39
CA ARG A 102 -45.62 14.10 -44.66
C ARG A 102 -44.27 14.84 -44.89
N ASP A 103 -43.41 14.49 -45.86
CA ASP A 103 -43.38 13.50 -46.99
C ASP A 103 -42.34 12.37 -46.71
N GLN A 104 -42.29 11.16 -47.30
CA GLN A 104 -42.36 10.64 -48.70
C GLN A 104 -41.18 11.04 -49.63
N GLN A 105 -40.56 10.16 -50.44
CA GLN A 105 -40.43 8.68 -50.44
C GLN A 105 -39.31 8.19 -51.43
N HIS A 106 -38.71 7.01 -51.19
CA HIS A 106 -38.05 6.07 -52.15
C HIS A 106 -37.14 6.54 -53.33
N LEU A 107 -35.87 6.09 -53.39
CA LEU A 107 -35.32 5.12 -54.39
C LEU A 107 -33.77 4.92 -54.31
N SER A 108 -33.29 3.84 -54.96
CA SER A 108 -31.87 3.42 -55.16
C SER A 108 -31.79 2.75 -56.57
N PRO A 109 -30.67 2.19 -57.13
CA PRO A 109 -29.39 1.76 -56.52
C PRO A 109 -28.10 1.91 -57.41
N ASN A 110 -27.07 1.10 -57.10
CA ASN A 110 -25.91 0.64 -57.90
C ASN A 110 -24.62 1.50 -58.03
N GLN A 111 -23.56 1.07 -57.31
CA GLN A 111 -22.42 0.34 -57.90
C GLN A 111 -21.67 -0.49 -56.81
N MET A 112 -20.92 -1.53 -57.21
CA MET A 112 -20.14 -2.49 -56.37
C MET A 112 -18.80 -2.81 -57.08
N PRO A 113 -17.83 -3.58 -56.52
CA PRO A 113 -17.58 -4.00 -55.12
C PRO A 113 -16.37 -3.18 -54.55
N ASN A 114 -15.45 -3.58 -53.65
CA ASN A 114 -15.10 -4.80 -52.87
C ASN A 114 -14.43 -4.32 -51.54
N GLU A 115 -13.70 -5.04 -50.65
CA GLU A 115 -13.13 -6.40 -50.56
C GLU A 115 -12.85 -6.74 -49.07
N HIS A 116 -12.94 -8.01 -48.64
CA HIS A 116 -12.56 -8.58 -47.32
C HIS A 116 -13.17 -7.95 -46.02
N GLY A 117 -13.58 -8.72 -45.00
CA GLY A 117 -13.60 -10.18 -44.85
C GLY A 117 -13.72 -10.62 -43.38
N GLU A 118 -14.89 -10.45 -42.76
CA GLU A 118 -15.12 -10.85 -41.36
C GLU A 118 -15.09 -12.37 -41.16
N ALA A 119 -14.51 -12.82 -40.05
CA ALA A 119 -14.64 -14.18 -39.53
C ALA A 119 -15.12 -14.14 -38.08
N ARG A 120 -16.13 -14.94 -37.74
CA ARG A 120 -16.66 -15.06 -36.37
C ARG A 120 -15.64 -15.74 -35.46
N PHE A 121 -15.63 -15.33 -34.19
CA PHE A 121 -15.04 -16.13 -33.11
C PHE A 121 -16.17 -16.89 -32.40
N GLU A 122 -16.06 -18.22 -32.36
CA GLU A 122 -17.00 -19.09 -31.63
C GLU A 122 -16.48 -19.34 -30.21
N ALA A 123 -17.39 -19.48 -29.23
CA ALA A 123 -16.99 -19.75 -27.85
C ALA A 123 -16.52 -21.21 -27.68
N PRO A 124 -15.41 -21.47 -26.98
CA PRO A 124 -14.94 -22.82 -26.73
C PRO A 124 -15.89 -23.57 -25.76
N PRO A 125 -16.13 -24.88 -25.98
CA PRO A 125 -16.98 -25.68 -25.10
C PRO A 125 -16.26 -26.03 -23.79
N ALA A 126 -17.04 -26.28 -22.73
CA ALA A 126 -16.51 -26.83 -21.48
C ALA A 126 -16.12 -28.31 -21.67
N GLU A 127 -14.92 -28.69 -21.21
CA GLU A 127 -14.45 -30.08 -21.23
C GLU A 127 -14.56 -30.77 -19.86
N ALA A 128 -14.61 -32.10 -19.87
CA ALA A 128 -15.12 -32.90 -18.75
C ALA A 128 -14.00 -33.60 -17.94
N ALA A 129 -14.35 -34.01 -16.71
CA ALA A 129 -13.45 -34.78 -15.85
C ALA A 129 -13.18 -36.20 -16.39
N ILE A 130 -11.90 -36.57 -16.46
CA ILE A 130 -11.42 -37.94 -16.71
C ILE A 130 -10.23 -38.24 -15.76
N PRO A 131 -9.71 -39.47 -15.63
CA PRO A 131 -9.84 -40.15 -14.33
C PRO A 131 -8.50 -40.46 -13.65
N ARG A 132 -8.58 -41.13 -12.49
CA ARG A 132 -7.42 -41.69 -11.78
C ARG A 132 -6.65 -42.66 -12.67
N THR A 133 -5.32 -42.57 -12.64
CA THR A 133 -4.39 -43.60 -13.11
C THR A 133 -3.57 -44.10 -11.93
N ASP A 134 -3.73 -45.38 -11.57
CA ASP A 134 -2.87 -46.02 -10.57
C ASP A 134 -1.46 -46.28 -11.13
N SER A 135 -0.43 -45.94 -10.36
CA SER A 135 0.94 -46.40 -10.61
C SER A 135 1.59 -46.84 -9.29
N ALA A 136 1.90 -48.14 -9.19
CA ALA A 136 2.46 -48.74 -7.99
C ALA A 136 3.99 -48.66 -8.00
N GLY A 137 4.57 -47.96 -7.03
CA GLY A 137 5.99 -47.98 -6.66
C GLY A 137 6.13 -48.36 -5.19
N GLN A 138 7.06 -49.26 -4.86
CA GLN A 138 7.13 -49.89 -3.53
C GLN A 138 8.20 -49.28 -2.60
N ASN A 139 8.03 -49.55 -1.30
CA ASN A 139 8.99 -49.40 -0.19
C ASN A 139 9.13 -47.99 0.44
N SER A 140 9.27 -47.85 1.76
CA SER A 140 8.99 -48.80 2.86
C SER A 140 8.95 -48.13 4.26
N ASN A 141 8.19 -48.75 5.16
CA ASN A 141 8.33 -48.74 6.64
C ASN A 141 7.96 -47.51 7.51
N SER A 142 7.42 -47.87 8.69
CA SER A 142 7.35 -47.13 9.97
C SER A 142 6.31 -46.02 10.18
N ALA A 143 5.17 -46.44 10.75
CA ALA A 143 4.53 -45.76 11.88
C ALA A 143 4.52 -46.77 13.06
N PRO A 144 4.31 -46.39 14.35
CA PRO A 144 2.95 -45.98 14.76
C PRO A 144 2.86 -45.03 15.99
N GLN A 145 1.61 -44.79 16.42
CA GLN A 145 1.12 -44.33 17.73
C GLN A 145 1.17 -42.82 18.09
N LYS A 146 -0.03 -42.27 18.32
CA LYS A 146 -0.29 -41.05 19.10
C LYS A 146 -0.38 -41.40 20.61
N PRO A 147 0.05 -40.52 21.53
CA PRO A 147 -0.12 -40.73 22.98
C PRO A 147 -1.58 -40.53 23.44
N LYS A 148 -1.94 -41.15 24.57
CA LYS A 148 -3.23 -40.98 25.28
C LYS A 148 -3.14 -39.87 26.33
N GLY A 149 -4.28 -39.23 26.64
CA GLY A 149 -4.45 -38.44 27.85
C GLY A 149 -4.80 -39.31 29.09
N PRO A 150 -4.58 -38.82 30.32
CA PRO A 150 -4.86 -39.52 31.58
C PRO A 150 -6.32 -39.38 32.06
N SER A 151 -6.67 -40.10 33.15
CA SER A 151 -8.02 -40.24 33.72
C SER A 151 -8.01 -40.32 35.26
N GLN A 152 -9.22 -40.45 35.87
CA GLN A 152 -9.56 -40.44 37.32
C GLN A 152 -9.68 -39.04 37.94
N ALA A 153 -10.51 -38.81 38.98
CA ALA A 153 -11.33 -39.72 39.81
C ALA A 153 -12.79 -39.17 39.93
N ASP A 154 -13.85 -39.95 39.75
CA ASP A 154 -14.56 -40.84 40.72
C ASP A 154 -15.51 -40.10 41.71
N LEU A 155 -16.83 -40.40 41.65
CA LEU A 155 -17.69 -40.80 42.78
C LEU A 155 -19.19 -40.97 42.37
N GLU A 156 -19.72 -42.16 42.70
CA GLU A 156 -21.10 -42.59 43.12
C GLU A 156 -22.32 -41.65 42.93
N ASP A 157 -23.52 -42.11 42.51
CA ASP A 157 -23.95 -43.29 41.69
C ASP A 157 -25.23 -42.91 40.88
N GLU A 158 -26.41 -43.55 40.75
CA GLU A 158 -27.10 -44.77 41.26
C GLU A 158 -28.07 -45.30 40.16
N ARG A 159 -28.88 -46.37 40.39
CA ARG A 159 -29.77 -46.95 39.36
C ARG A 159 -30.94 -47.79 39.91
N PRO A 160 -32.16 -47.68 39.32
CA PRO A 160 -32.82 -48.86 38.71
C PRO A 160 -33.60 -48.52 37.41
N THR A 161 -33.49 -49.19 36.25
CA THR A 161 -33.74 -50.59 35.81
C THR A 161 -35.21 -51.05 35.69
N ALA A 162 -35.73 -51.12 34.45
CA ALA A 162 -36.82 -51.97 33.93
C ALA A 162 -36.86 -51.77 32.38
N SER A 163 -36.57 -52.73 31.48
CA SER A 163 -37.37 -53.90 31.03
C SER A 163 -38.69 -53.55 30.33
N ASN A 164 -39.15 -54.19 29.24
CA ASN A 164 -38.58 -54.99 28.13
C ASN A 164 -39.76 -55.30 27.16
N ASP A 165 -39.50 -55.93 26.00
CA ASP A 165 -40.49 -56.65 25.15
C ASP A 165 -41.66 -55.85 24.49
N ASP A 166 -42.37 -56.33 23.47
CA ASP A 166 -41.91 -56.83 22.14
C ASP A 166 -43.08 -56.76 21.10
N ASP A 167 -42.78 -57.17 19.86
CA ASP A 167 -43.63 -57.91 18.89
C ASP A 167 -44.63 -57.22 17.89
N THR A 168 -44.23 -57.35 16.61
CA THR A 168 -44.92 -57.67 15.33
C THR A 168 -46.29 -57.12 14.83
N ALA A 169 -46.19 -56.57 13.58
CA ALA A 169 -46.98 -56.89 12.37
C ALA A 169 -48.50 -56.52 12.28
N ALA A 170 -49.17 -56.49 11.11
CA ALA A 170 -48.80 -56.82 9.72
C ALA A 170 -49.50 -55.90 8.68
N GLN A 171 -49.08 -55.93 7.40
CA GLN A 171 -49.85 -55.34 6.27
C GLN A 171 -50.89 -56.33 5.71
N PRO A 172 -51.86 -55.84 4.93
CA PRO A 172 -51.85 -56.24 3.51
C PRO A 172 -52.11 -55.10 2.48
N LYS A 173 -51.70 -55.38 1.24
CA LYS A 173 -51.96 -54.61 -0.01
C LYS A 173 -53.06 -55.33 -0.83
N PRO A 174 -53.29 -54.99 -2.11
CA PRO A 174 -53.81 -53.75 -2.71
C PRO A 174 -55.08 -54.01 -3.56
N TYR A 175 -55.69 -53.00 -4.21
CA TYR A 175 -56.31 -53.16 -5.55
C TYR A 175 -56.55 -51.80 -6.24
N THR A 176 -56.82 -51.82 -7.54
CA THR A 176 -56.92 -50.65 -8.46
C THR A 176 -58.32 -50.51 -9.08
N SER A 177 -58.71 -49.29 -9.47
CA SER A 177 -59.74 -49.02 -10.49
C SER A 177 -59.62 -47.59 -11.05
N ASN A 178 -60.42 -47.23 -12.06
CA ASN A 178 -60.11 -46.16 -13.03
C ASN A 178 -61.17 -45.04 -13.15
N ALA A 179 -60.68 -43.87 -13.60
CA ALA A 179 -61.30 -42.93 -14.55
C ALA A 179 -62.33 -41.85 -14.10
N LYS A 180 -62.03 -40.63 -14.60
CA LYS A 180 -62.93 -39.52 -15.03
C LYS A 180 -63.78 -38.77 -13.99
N GLY A 181 -63.42 -37.50 -13.78
CA GLY A 181 -64.29 -36.44 -13.25
C GLY A 181 -63.69 -35.06 -13.56
N SER A 182 -64.47 -34.14 -14.12
CA SER A 182 -64.02 -32.79 -14.53
C SER A 182 -64.44 -31.71 -13.54
N GLY A 183 -63.56 -30.75 -13.24
CA GLY A 183 -63.91 -29.55 -12.49
C GLY A 183 -62.72 -28.62 -12.27
N LEU A 184 -62.86 -27.32 -12.55
CA LEU A 184 -61.81 -26.34 -12.29
C LEU A 184 -61.86 -25.87 -10.83
N SER A 185 -60.69 -25.88 -10.17
CA SER A 185 -60.37 -24.93 -9.11
C SER A 185 -58.86 -24.78 -9.02
N GLY A 186 -58.33 -23.66 -9.52
CA GLY A 186 -56.90 -23.38 -9.55
C GLY A 186 -56.43 -22.71 -8.28
N THR A 187 -56.06 -23.48 -7.25
CA THR A 187 -55.24 -22.94 -6.16
C THR A 187 -53.80 -22.77 -6.65
N PRO A 188 -53.20 -21.57 -6.54
CA PRO A 188 -51.79 -21.39 -6.88
C PRO A 188 -50.94 -22.14 -5.86
N LYS A 189 -50.29 -23.22 -6.30
CA LYS A 189 -49.23 -23.85 -5.52
C LYS A 189 -48.04 -22.89 -5.46
N PHE A 190 -47.95 -22.13 -4.36
CA PHE A 190 -46.69 -21.50 -3.98
C PHE A 190 -45.64 -22.61 -3.87
N LEU A 191 -44.62 -22.55 -4.73
CA LEU A 191 -43.39 -23.31 -4.55
C LEU A 191 -42.64 -22.67 -3.38
N SER A 192 -42.92 -23.15 -2.16
CA SER A 192 -42.21 -22.77 -0.95
C SER A 192 -40.75 -23.22 -1.05
N ASN A 193 -39.90 -22.33 -1.57
CA ASN A 193 -38.50 -22.65 -1.84
C ASN A 193 -37.79 -22.93 -0.50
N PRO A 194 -37.17 -24.11 -0.28
CA PRO A 194 -36.67 -24.51 1.04
C PRO A 194 -35.62 -23.57 1.66
N SER A 195 -34.91 -22.80 0.83
CA SER A 195 -33.96 -21.75 1.26
C SER A 195 -34.61 -20.67 2.13
N SER A 196 -35.82 -20.22 1.76
CA SER A 196 -36.52 -19.07 2.38
C SER A 196 -36.67 -19.19 3.90
N PHE A 197 -36.98 -20.41 4.40
CA PHE A 197 -37.16 -20.65 5.83
C PHE A 197 -35.85 -20.65 6.62
N SER A 198 -34.70 -20.81 5.95
CA SER A 198 -33.36 -20.82 6.58
C SER A 198 -32.71 -19.42 6.62
N GLU A 199 -33.14 -18.52 5.73
CA GLU A 199 -32.68 -17.13 5.67
C GLU A 199 -33.43 -16.25 6.66
N ARG A 200 -34.75 -16.46 6.81
CA ARG A 200 -35.62 -15.66 7.69
C ARG A 200 -35.06 -15.48 9.12
N PRO A 201 -34.67 -16.54 9.86
CA PRO A 201 -34.11 -16.37 11.21
C PRO A 201 -32.75 -15.64 11.25
N LYS A 202 -31.95 -15.75 10.17
CA LYS A 202 -30.68 -15.00 10.06
C LYS A 202 -30.96 -13.52 9.85
N PHE A 203 -31.89 -13.19 8.95
CA PHE A 203 -32.30 -11.83 8.67
C PHE A 203 -32.96 -11.15 9.87
N GLU A 204 -33.92 -11.81 10.54
CA GLU A 204 -34.59 -11.26 11.72
C GLU A 204 -33.59 -10.99 12.86
N LYS A 205 -32.60 -11.87 13.05
CA LYS A 205 -31.48 -11.65 13.97
C LYS A 205 -30.57 -10.48 13.57
N ALA A 206 -30.24 -10.34 12.28
CA ALA A 206 -29.42 -9.23 11.78
C ALA A 206 -30.15 -7.89 11.89
N LEU A 207 -31.45 -7.84 11.58
CA LEU A 207 -32.28 -6.64 11.73
C LEU A 207 -32.46 -6.26 13.20
N SER A 208 -32.71 -7.24 14.07
CA SER A 208 -32.72 -7.04 15.53
C SER A 208 -31.38 -6.48 16.01
N ARG A 209 -30.25 -6.98 15.49
CA ARG A 209 -28.92 -6.44 15.81
C ARG A 209 -28.76 -4.98 15.37
N VAL A 210 -29.17 -4.63 14.15
CA VAL A 210 -29.15 -3.25 13.64
C VAL A 210 -30.00 -2.33 14.52
N ILE A 211 -31.24 -2.71 14.83
CA ILE A 211 -32.13 -1.92 15.70
C ILE A 211 -31.56 -1.79 17.12
N SER A 212 -30.98 -2.87 17.69
CA SER A 212 -30.35 -2.85 19.02
C SER A 212 -29.10 -1.98 19.14
N LEU A 213 -28.52 -1.58 18.00
CA LEU A 213 -27.33 -0.74 17.93
C LEU A 213 -27.66 0.74 17.68
N LEU A 214 -28.88 1.09 17.26
CA LEU A 214 -29.26 2.47 16.95
C LEU A 214 -28.95 3.40 18.15
N PRO A 215 -28.04 4.38 18.02
CA PRO A 215 -27.59 5.17 19.16
C PRO A 215 -28.68 6.12 19.62
N GLY A 216 -28.66 6.47 20.92
CA GLY A 216 -29.58 7.47 21.47
C GLY A 216 -29.34 8.86 20.86
N GLU A 217 -30.35 9.74 20.87
CA GLU A 217 -30.29 11.06 20.22
C GLU A 217 -29.05 11.89 20.63
N MET A 218 -28.64 11.82 21.91
CA MET A 218 -27.45 12.50 22.42
C MET A 218 -26.13 11.84 21.96
N GLU A 219 -26.09 10.51 21.92
CA GLU A 219 -24.93 9.71 21.52
C GLU A 219 -24.68 9.84 20.01
N GLY A 220 -25.73 9.70 19.20
CA GLY A 220 -25.68 9.91 17.76
C GLY A 220 -25.23 11.33 17.39
N ARG A 221 -25.65 12.35 18.16
CA ARG A 221 -25.16 13.73 17.98
C ARG A 221 -23.67 13.88 18.29
N ASP A 222 -23.14 13.21 19.32
CA ASP A 222 -21.71 13.32 19.65
C ASP A 222 -20.82 12.55 18.69
N LEU A 223 -21.25 11.37 18.23
CA LEU A 223 -20.58 10.58 17.18
C LEU A 223 -20.57 11.31 15.83
N LEU A 224 -21.61 12.09 15.52
CA LEU A 224 -21.69 12.92 14.30
C LEU A 224 -21.09 14.34 14.44
N ARG A 225 -20.66 14.75 15.64
CA ARG A 225 -19.93 16.01 15.85
C ARG A 225 -18.52 15.92 15.22
N PRO A 226 -18.01 16.95 14.51
CA PRO A 226 -16.65 16.94 13.97
C PRO A 226 -15.56 16.67 15.03
N VAL A 227 -14.51 15.96 14.64
CA VAL A 227 -13.35 15.71 15.51
C VAL A 227 -12.44 16.93 15.53
N GLU A 228 -12.62 17.75 16.56
CA GLU A 228 -11.78 18.93 16.85
C GLU A 228 -10.37 18.54 17.32
N GLY A 229 -9.46 19.53 17.29
CA GLY A 229 -8.08 19.36 17.75
C GLY A 229 -7.13 18.75 16.71
N THR A 230 -6.01 18.22 17.20
CA THR A 230 -4.88 17.81 16.35
C THR A 230 -4.01 16.75 17.05
N GLY A 231 -2.97 16.24 16.37
CA GLY A 231 -1.97 15.36 16.96
C GLY A 231 -2.54 14.08 17.60
N LYS A 232 -2.06 13.76 18.81
CA LYS A 232 -2.32 12.48 19.49
C LYS A 232 -3.77 12.34 19.91
N GLU A 233 -4.34 13.43 20.38
CA GLU A 233 -5.68 13.54 20.93
C GLU A 233 -6.71 13.29 19.81
N LYS A 234 -6.52 13.96 18.66
CA LYS A 234 -7.32 13.70 17.44
C LYS A 234 -7.12 12.28 16.90
N LEU A 235 -5.87 11.78 16.83
CA LEU A 235 -5.58 10.43 16.34
C LEU A 235 -6.27 9.34 17.19
N ARG A 236 -6.24 9.50 18.52
CA ARG A 236 -6.94 8.65 19.49
C ARG A 236 -8.45 8.71 19.30
N GLU A 237 -9.02 9.91 19.24
CA GLU A 237 -10.47 10.12 19.11
C GLU A 237 -11.00 9.57 17.79
N MET A 238 -10.27 9.76 16.69
CA MET A 238 -10.61 9.18 15.39
C MET A 238 -10.55 7.65 15.44
N GLY A 239 -9.52 7.05 16.05
CA GLY A 239 -9.45 5.59 16.25
C GLY A 239 -10.60 5.02 17.08
N LEU A 240 -11.04 5.73 18.13
CA LEU A 240 -12.23 5.37 18.90
C LEU A 240 -13.52 5.47 18.07
N ARG A 241 -13.71 6.54 17.30
CA ARG A 241 -14.87 6.69 16.43
C ARG A 241 -14.92 5.66 15.31
N VAL A 242 -13.77 5.29 14.74
CA VAL A 242 -13.70 4.21 13.74
C VAL A 242 -13.96 2.83 14.36
N ARG A 243 -13.58 2.60 15.64
CA ARG A 243 -14.02 1.40 16.39
C ARG A 243 -15.55 1.32 16.54
N GLU A 244 -16.21 2.44 16.78
CA GLU A 244 -17.68 2.47 16.81
C GLU A 244 -18.25 2.27 15.40
N TYR A 245 -17.74 2.99 14.40
CA TYR A 245 -18.13 2.83 12.99
C TYR A 245 -18.00 1.38 12.51
N LYS A 246 -16.94 0.65 12.91
CA LYS A 246 -16.76 -0.78 12.63
C LYS A 246 -17.97 -1.61 13.09
N LYS A 247 -18.45 -1.42 14.32
CA LYS A 247 -19.63 -2.14 14.85
C LYS A 247 -20.90 -1.83 14.07
N PHE A 248 -21.09 -0.56 13.67
CA PHE A 248 -22.25 -0.15 12.88
C PHE A 248 -22.20 -0.72 11.46
N PHE A 249 -21.01 -0.68 10.84
CA PHE A 249 -20.77 -1.23 9.51
C PHE A 249 -20.94 -2.76 9.47
N GLU A 250 -20.35 -3.49 10.42
CA GLU A 250 -20.49 -4.95 10.53
C GLU A 250 -21.96 -5.38 10.70
N ALA A 251 -22.74 -4.67 11.51
CA ALA A 251 -24.17 -4.97 11.66
C ALA A 251 -24.97 -4.63 10.39
N TRP A 252 -24.61 -3.57 9.68
CA TRP A 252 -25.18 -3.24 8.37
C TRP A 252 -24.83 -4.28 7.30
N GLU A 253 -23.57 -4.77 7.28
CA GLU A 253 -23.09 -5.85 6.41
C GLU A 253 -23.91 -7.12 6.64
N ASN A 254 -24.00 -7.58 7.90
CA ASN A 254 -24.75 -8.79 8.26
C ASN A 254 -26.25 -8.72 7.93
N LEU A 255 -26.82 -7.51 7.74
CA LEU A 255 -28.21 -7.33 7.30
C LEU A 255 -28.34 -7.24 5.78
N HIS A 256 -27.42 -6.56 5.07
CA HIS A 256 -27.59 -6.19 3.66
C HIS A 256 -26.75 -6.99 2.67
N LEU A 257 -25.61 -7.53 3.10
CA LEU A 257 -24.71 -8.26 2.23
C LEU A 257 -25.16 -9.71 2.12
N THR A 258 -25.73 -10.05 0.97
CA THR A 258 -26.20 -11.39 0.63
C THR A 258 -25.33 -12.01 -0.45
N PHE A 259 -25.15 -13.34 -0.37
CA PHE A 259 -24.35 -14.10 -1.33
C PHE A 259 -25.24 -15.05 -2.14
N ASP A 260 -25.04 -15.10 -3.45
CA ASP A 260 -25.68 -16.08 -4.33
C ASP A 260 -24.93 -17.44 -4.33
N GLU A 261 -25.53 -18.45 -4.97
CA GLU A 261 -24.96 -19.80 -5.07
C GLU A 261 -23.66 -19.86 -5.90
N GLU A 262 -23.41 -18.84 -6.73
CA GLU A 262 -22.17 -18.64 -7.50
C GLU A 262 -21.13 -17.80 -6.72
N GLY A 263 -21.37 -17.56 -5.43
CA GLY A 263 -20.50 -16.80 -4.52
C GLY A 263 -20.40 -15.31 -4.83
N GLY A 264 -21.23 -14.77 -5.72
CA GLY A 264 -21.38 -13.34 -5.95
C GLY A 264 -22.00 -12.67 -4.72
N SER A 265 -21.70 -11.39 -4.52
CA SER A 265 -22.20 -10.60 -3.41
C SER A 265 -23.05 -9.45 -3.93
N TYR A 266 -24.30 -9.38 -3.49
CA TYR A 266 -25.19 -8.27 -3.78
C TYR A 266 -25.64 -7.60 -2.49
N VAL A 267 -25.72 -6.27 -2.53
CA VAL A 267 -26.28 -5.45 -1.44
C VAL A 267 -27.78 -5.36 -1.68
N ARG A 268 -28.58 -6.01 -0.82
CA ARG A 268 -30.05 -5.89 -0.89
C ARG A 268 -30.51 -4.51 -0.41
N ASP A 269 -31.62 -4.03 -0.95
CA ASP A 269 -32.30 -2.80 -0.48
C ASP A 269 -33.83 -2.99 -0.40
N ASP A 270 -34.26 -4.23 -0.12
CA ASP A 270 -35.67 -4.64 -0.04
C ASP A 270 -36.18 -4.71 1.41
N VAL A 271 -35.42 -4.26 2.41
CA VAL A 271 -35.71 -4.49 3.85
C VAL A 271 -37.13 -4.06 4.25
N ILE A 272 -37.58 -2.90 3.77
CA ILE A 272 -38.93 -2.37 4.06
C ILE A 272 -40.02 -3.21 3.37
N GLN A 273 -39.75 -3.68 2.15
CA GLN A 273 -40.62 -4.55 1.37
C GLN A 273 -40.72 -5.93 2.03
N TYR A 274 -39.59 -6.52 2.42
CA TYR A 274 -39.53 -7.78 3.18
C TYR A 274 -40.38 -7.70 4.45
N LEU A 275 -40.20 -6.64 5.26
CA LEU A 275 -40.95 -6.42 6.49
C LEU A 275 -42.46 -6.35 6.24
N ARG A 276 -42.90 -5.66 5.19
CA ARG A 276 -44.32 -5.55 4.82
C ARG A 276 -44.95 -6.89 4.39
N HIS A 277 -44.18 -7.80 3.76
CA HIS A 277 -44.72 -9.08 3.30
C HIS A 277 -44.74 -10.17 4.38
N HIS A 278 -43.79 -10.17 5.33
CA HIS A 278 -43.62 -11.28 6.28
C HIS A 278 -44.40 -11.12 7.61
N GLN A 279 -45.01 -9.96 7.86
CA GLN A 279 -45.65 -9.66 9.15
C GLN A 279 -47.02 -10.32 9.40
N HIS A 280 -47.53 -11.12 8.46
CA HIS A 280 -48.84 -11.78 8.56
C HIS A 280 -48.80 -13.24 9.05
N LEU A 281 -47.63 -13.71 9.52
CA LEU A 281 -47.46 -15.02 10.14
C LEU A 281 -47.06 -14.84 11.61
N PRO A 282 -48.03 -14.84 12.55
CA PRO A 282 -47.71 -14.93 13.97
C PRO A 282 -47.12 -16.31 14.26
N THR A 283 -45.84 -16.34 14.62
CA THR A 283 -45.28 -17.40 15.46
C THR A 283 -45.41 -16.92 16.89
N ASP A 284 -46.04 -17.73 17.75
CA ASP A 284 -46.14 -17.41 19.16
C ASP A 284 -44.74 -17.33 19.81
N ASP A 285 -44.65 -16.48 20.84
CA ASP A 285 -43.47 -16.10 21.64
C ASP A 285 -42.39 -15.15 21.04
N GLU A 286 -41.84 -14.34 21.96
CA GLU A 286 -40.65 -13.47 21.92
C GLU A 286 -40.56 -12.21 21.04
N PHE A 287 -41.50 -11.91 20.13
CA PHE A 287 -41.60 -10.54 19.55
C PHE A 287 -42.52 -9.62 20.38
N GLY A 288 -41.95 -8.93 21.37
CA GLY A 288 -42.62 -7.82 22.06
C GLY A 288 -43.02 -6.69 21.09
N GLU A 289 -44.14 -6.02 21.34
CA GLU A 289 -44.95 -5.24 20.37
C GLU A 289 -44.30 -3.98 19.77
N ILE A 290 -43.19 -4.12 19.06
CA ILE A 290 -42.63 -3.08 18.18
C ILE A 290 -43.47 -3.08 16.89
N SER A 291 -44.29 -2.05 16.70
CA SER A 291 -45.12 -1.90 15.50
C SER A 291 -44.29 -1.79 14.22
N LEU A 292 -44.87 -2.15 13.06
CA LEU A 292 -44.19 -2.07 11.76
C LEU A 292 -43.56 -0.70 11.50
N ALA A 293 -44.29 0.36 11.83
CA ALA A 293 -43.82 1.73 11.67
C ALA A 293 -42.58 1.99 12.56
N GLN A 294 -42.60 1.55 13.81
CA GLN A 294 -41.46 1.69 14.73
C GLN A 294 -40.22 0.94 14.21
N THR A 295 -40.38 -0.29 13.73
CA THR A 295 -39.30 -1.08 13.11
C THR A 295 -38.70 -0.39 11.89
N ILE A 296 -39.55 0.14 11.00
CA ILE A 296 -39.11 0.89 9.80
C ILE A 296 -38.40 2.18 10.20
N HIS A 297 -38.95 2.99 11.11
CA HIS A 297 -38.33 4.24 11.56
C HIS A 297 -36.96 3.99 12.20
N SER A 298 -36.80 2.94 13.01
CA SER A 298 -35.49 2.58 13.59
C SER A 298 -34.48 2.15 12.53
N TYR A 299 -34.91 1.41 11.51
CA TYR A 299 -34.07 1.02 10.37
C TYR A 299 -33.64 2.23 9.52
N GLU A 300 -34.57 3.13 9.19
CA GLU A 300 -34.29 4.33 8.41
C GLU A 300 -33.39 5.32 9.15
N ALA A 301 -33.63 5.52 10.46
CA ALA A 301 -32.76 6.31 11.32
C ALA A 301 -31.33 5.73 11.40
N TYR A 302 -31.20 4.39 11.44
CA TYR A 302 -29.90 3.72 11.42
C TYR A 302 -29.17 3.94 10.10
N ARG A 303 -29.86 3.76 8.95
CA ARG A 303 -29.30 4.01 7.61
C ARG A 303 -28.78 5.45 7.49
N TYR A 304 -29.59 6.41 7.91
CA TYR A 304 -29.22 7.83 7.93
C TYR A 304 -27.99 8.09 8.81
N PHE A 305 -27.96 7.56 10.03
CA PHE A 305 -26.84 7.70 10.95
C PHE A 305 -25.55 7.09 10.37
N LEU A 306 -25.58 5.85 9.88
CA LEU A 306 -24.42 5.16 9.32
C LEU A 306 -23.83 5.90 8.12
N VAL A 307 -24.67 6.37 7.19
CA VAL A 307 -24.23 7.15 6.03
C VAL A 307 -23.57 8.46 6.49
N LYS A 308 -24.18 9.17 7.46
CA LYS A 308 -23.59 10.41 8.00
C LYS A 308 -22.29 10.18 8.75
N PHE A 309 -22.17 9.07 9.48
CA PHE A 309 -20.95 8.74 10.22
C PHE A 309 -19.83 8.31 9.27
N GLY A 310 -20.14 7.54 8.22
CA GLY A 310 -19.20 7.22 7.14
C GLY A 310 -18.71 8.47 6.40
N GLN A 311 -19.62 9.38 6.03
CA GLN A 311 -19.30 10.68 5.40
C GLN A 311 -18.42 11.57 6.30
N LEU A 312 -18.59 11.52 7.61
CA LEU A 312 -17.76 12.31 8.55
C LEU A 312 -16.33 11.78 8.65
N LEU A 313 -16.17 10.45 8.65
CA LEU A 313 -14.88 9.78 8.86
C LEU A 313 -14.07 9.71 7.56
N PHE A 314 -14.68 9.27 6.46
CA PHE A 314 -14.00 8.93 5.20
C PHE A 314 -14.68 9.54 3.94
N PRO A 315 -14.86 10.88 3.86
CA PRO A 315 -15.62 11.51 2.76
C PRO A 315 -15.04 11.31 1.35
N TRP A 316 -13.74 11.01 1.23
CA TRP A 316 -13.01 10.98 -0.05
C TRP A 316 -13.30 9.76 -0.93
N THR A 317 -14.00 8.75 -0.41
CA THR A 317 -14.41 7.55 -1.17
C THR A 317 -15.53 7.85 -2.17
N ALA A 318 -16.31 8.91 -1.91
CA ALA A 318 -17.35 9.43 -2.78
C ALA A 318 -16.81 10.59 -3.65
N PRO A 319 -17.31 10.77 -4.90
CA PRO A 319 -18.44 10.06 -5.50
C PRO A 319 -18.08 8.74 -6.21
N TYR A 320 -16.80 8.36 -6.28
CA TYR A 320 -16.34 7.20 -7.06
C TYR A 320 -16.97 5.88 -6.59
N PHE A 321 -17.13 5.69 -5.28
CA PHE A 321 -18.08 4.76 -4.70
C PHE A 321 -19.19 5.53 -3.97
N PRO A 322 -20.48 5.14 -4.12
CA PRO A 322 -21.59 5.85 -3.49
C PRO A 322 -21.60 5.69 -1.96
N ASP A 323 -21.11 4.54 -1.47
CA ASP A 323 -20.99 4.22 -0.06
C ASP A 323 -19.96 3.09 0.19
N HIS A 324 -19.65 2.85 1.46
CA HIS A 324 -18.64 1.88 1.88
C HIS A 324 -19.08 0.41 1.77
N MET A 325 -20.39 0.10 1.77
CA MET A 325 -20.89 -1.25 1.55
C MET A 325 -20.72 -1.65 0.09
N THR A 326 -21.02 -0.74 -0.84
CA THR A 326 -20.68 -0.93 -2.26
C THR A 326 -19.18 -1.15 -2.44
N LEU A 327 -18.32 -0.25 -1.92
CA LEU A 327 -16.86 -0.40 -1.98
C LEU A 327 -16.36 -1.74 -1.43
N HIS A 328 -16.80 -2.16 -0.24
CA HIS A 328 -16.38 -3.42 0.38
C HIS A 328 -16.82 -4.62 -0.44
N SER A 329 -18.09 -4.65 -0.88
CA SER A 329 -18.67 -5.73 -1.68
C SER A 329 -17.89 -6.02 -2.98
N HIS A 330 -17.39 -4.97 -3.66
CA HIS A 330 -16.53 -5.11 -4.85
C HIS A 330 -15.28 -5.99 -4.63
N PHE A 331 -14.70 -6.00 -3.42
CA PHE A 331 -13.53 -6.83 -3.14
C PHE A 331 -13.84 -8.33 -3.06
N LYS A 332 -15.11 -8.77 -2.99
CA LYS A 332 -15.43 -10.19 -2.69
C LYS A 332 -14.81 -11.17 -3.69
N LYS A 333 -14.91 -10.83 -4.98
CA LYS A 333 -14.43 -11.63 -6.13
C LYS A 333 -13.13 -11.10 -6.76
N GLY A 334 -12.48 -10.10 -6.15
CA GLY A 334 -11.30 -9.43 -6.74
C GLY A 334 -10.03 -10.30 -6.90
N GLY A 335 -9.96 -11.47 -6.28
CA GLY A 335 -8.80 -12.38 -6.42
C GLY A 335 -7.48 -11.81 -5.88
N ARG A 336 -6.36 -12.27 -6.43
CA ARG A 336 -4.99 -11.92 -6.04
C ARG A 336 -4.32 -11.05 -7.10
N GLY A 337 -3.54 -10.05 -6.68
CA GLY A 337 -2.76 -9.22 -7.60
C GLY A 337 -1.71 -8.35 -6.91
N ILE A 338 -0.83 -7.75 -7.71
CA ILE A 338 0.21 -6.84 -7.26
C ILE A 338 -0.24 -5.39 -7.50
N VAL A 339 0.02 -4.51 -6.54
CA VAL A 339 -0.26 -3.06 -6.66
C VAL A 339 1.05 -2.28 -6.54
N LEU A 340 1.25 -1.38 -7.49
CA LEU A 340 2.43 -0.52 -7.58
C LEU A 340 1.97 0.96 -7.60
N THR A 341 2.87 1.88 -7.24
CA THR A 341 2.67 3.32 -7.48
C THR A 341 3.89 3.91 -8.18
N ALA A 342 3.68 4.67 -9.25
CA ALA A 342 4.75 5.32 -9.99
C ALA A 342 4.27 6.58 -10.74
N GLY A 343 5.12 7.61 -10.73
CA GLY A 343 5.17 8.62 -11.76
C GLY A 343 6.33 8.41 -12.74
N ASP A 344 6.57 9.37 -13.63
CA ASP A 344 7.61 9.34 -14.67
C ASP A 344 9.04 9.02 -14.13
N ASP A 345 9.37 9.48 -12.92
CA ASP A 345 10.67 9.22 -12.27
C ASP A 345 10.79 7.77 -11.73
N GLN A 346 9.68 7.04 -11.60
CA GLN A 346 9.64 5.64 -11.12
C GLN A 346 9.33 4.63 -12.22
N ALA A 347 8.72 5.03 -13.34
CA ALA A 347 8.43 4.16 -14.47
C ALA A 347 9.67 3.35 -14.96
N PRO A 348 10.89 3.91 -15.06
CA PRO A 348 12.10 3.14 -15.41
C PRO A 348 12.47 2.04 -14.40
N PHE A 349 12.05 2.15 -13.14
CA PHE A 349 12.21 1.07 -12.17
C PHE A 349 11.18 -0.03 -12.42
N LEU A 350 9.91 0.33 -12.65
CA LEU A 350 8.85 -0.66 -12.93
C LEU A 350 9.08 -1.43 -14.24
N LEU A 351 9.56 -0.77 -15.29
CA LEU A 351 9.98 -1.38 -16.56
C LEU A 351 11.13 -2.41 -16.40
N THR A 352 11.84 -2.39 -15.27
CA THR A 352 12.88 -3.37 -14.92
C THR A 352 12.36 -4.45 -13.94
N THR A 353 11.59 -4.02 -12.95
CA THR A 353 11.08 -4.86 -11.85
C THR A 353 9.97 -5.81 -12.31
N ILE A 354 9.08 -5.39 -13.20
CA ILE A 354 7.98 -6.24 -13.68
C ILE A 354 8.50 -7.41 -14.54
N PRO A 355 9.40 -7.22 -15.54
CA PRO A 355 10.06 -8.34 -16.22
C PRO A 355 10.83 -9.26 -15.27
N THR A 356 11.47 -8.70 -14.24
CA THR A 356 12.12 -9.48 -13.17
C THR A 356 11.11 -10.40 -12.47
N PHE A 357 9.90 -9.93 -12.13
CA PHE A 357 8.85 -10.77 -11.55
C PHE A 357 8.35 -11.86 -12.52
N ARG A 358 8.18 -11.54 -13.81
CA ARG A 358 7.78 -12.53 -14.83
C ARG A 358 8.83 -13.63 -14.98
N ASN A 359 10.11 -13.28 -15.00
CA ASN A 359 11.22 -14.24 -15.06
C ASN A 359 11.34 -15.12 -13.80
N LEU A 360 10.89 -14.62 -12.63
CA LEU A 360 10.74 -15.40 -11.40
C LEU A 360 9.46 -16.26 -11.36
N GLY A 361 8.71 -16.33 -12.46
CA GLY A 361 7.50 -17.14 -12.59
C GLY A 361 6.24 -16.53 -11.98
N CYS A 362 6.22 -15.21 -11.72
CA CYS A 362 5.03 -14.52 -11.22
C CYS A 362 4.05 -14.24 -12.37
N ASP A 363 2.85 -14.83 -12.31
CA ASP A 363 1.75 -14.67 -13.26
C ASP A 363 0.67 -13.68 -12.79
N LEU A 364 0.81 -13.13 -11.57
CA LEU A 364 -0.19 -12.25 -10.98
C LEU A 364 -0.48 -11.00 -11.84
N PRO A 365 -1.75 -10.57 -11.96
CA PRO A 365 -2.09 -9.29 -12.56
C PRO A 365 -1.54 -8.13 -11.74
N ILE A 366 -1.22 -7.01 -12.40
CA ILE A 366 -0.55 -5.85 -11.81
C ILE A 366 -1.33 -4.58 -12.12
N GLU A 367 -1.68 -3.82 -11.09
CA GLU A 367 -2.23 -2.46 -11.24
C GLU A 367 -1.19 -1.41 -10.82
N ILE A 368 -0.86 -0.49 -11.74
CA ILE A 368 0.04 0.64 -11.51
C ILE A 368 -0.81 1.89 -11.27
N MET A 369 -0.82 2.35 -10.03
CA MET A 369 -1.73 3.40 -9.56
C MET A 369 -0.99 4.75 -9.52
N TYR A 370 -1.47 5.76 -10.24
CA TYR A 370 -0.80 7.08 -10.40
C TYR A 370 -1.74 8.26 -10.08
N LEU A 371 -1.23 9.50 -10.04
CA LEU A 371 -1.98 10.71 -9.66
C LEU A 371 -2.13 11.72 -10.83
N GLY A 372 -2.87 11.32 -11.86
CA GLY A 372 -3.16 12.12 -13.07
C GLY A 372 -1.99 12.23 -14.07
N ASP A 373 -2.27 12.80 -15.24
CA ASP A 373 -1.33 12.87 -16.38
C ASP A 373 -0.03 13.67 -16.11
N SER A 374 0.01 14.42 -15.01
CA SER A 374 1.21 15.16 -14.55
C SER A 374 2.13 14.35 -13.62
N ASP A 375 1.67 13.20 -13.15
CA ASP A 375 2.44 12.25 -12.34
C ASP A 375 3.02 11.16 -13.24
N LEU A 376 2.18 10.52 -14.07
CA LEU A 376 2.58 9.51 -15.05
C LEU A 376 2.06 9.86 -16.45
N SER A 377 2.99 10.05 -17.39
CA SER A 377 2.73 10.45 -18.78
C SER A 377 2.07 9.36 -19.64
N GLU A 378 1.51 9.75 -20.79
CA GLU A 378 0.90 8.81 -21.76
C GLU A 378 1.94 7.83 -22.35
N ASP A 379 3.14 8.32 -22.70
CA ASP A 379 4.26 7.51 -23.21
C ASP A 379 4.62 6.39 -22.22
N TYR A 380 4.89 6.71 -20.94
CA TYR A 380 5.24 5.70 -19.94
C TYR A 380 4.07 4.78 -19.57
N ARG A 381 2.81 5.24 -19.63
CA ARG A 381 1.65 4.34 -19.48
C ARG A 381 1.63 3.30 -20.60
N SER A 382 1.81 3.72 -21.85
CA SER A 382 1.88 2.81 -23.00
C SER A 382 3.07 1.83 -22.91
N ASP A 383 4.23 2.28 -22.44
CA ASP A 383 5.39 1.40 -22.23
C ASP A 383 5.12 0.37 -21.12
N LEU A 384 4.50 0.78 -20.01
CA LEU A 384 4.18 -0.11 -18.89
C LEU A 384 3.05 -1.10 -19.19
N GLU A 385 2.01 -0.67 -19.91
CA GLU A 385 0.88 -1.52 -20.33
C GLU A 385 1.24 -2.45 -21.50
N SER A 386 2.42 -2.27 -22.12
CA SER A 386 2.98 -3.26 -23.05
C SER A 386 3.51 -4.53 -22.36
N LEU A 387 3.67 -4.49 -21.03
CA LEU A 387 4.12 -5.62 -20.22
C LEU A 387 2.95 -6.54 -19.86
N ASP A 388 3.20 -7.85 -19.90
CA ASP A 388 2.17 -8.87 -19.66
C ASP A 388 1.47 -8.71 -18.30
N GLY A 389 0.14 -8.70 -18.33
CA GLY A 389 -0.73 -8.58 -17.15
C GLY A 389 -0.72 -7.23 -16.42
N VAL A 390 -0.27 -6.14 -17.05
CA VAL A 390 -0.19 -4.79 -16.44
C VAL A 390 -1.32 -3.87 -16.92
N VAL A 391 -1.90 -3.09 -16.01
CA VAL A 391 -2.84 -1.99 -16.29
C VAL A 391 -2.50 -0.76 -15.43
N THR A 392 -2.55 0.44 -15.99
CA THR A 392 -2.39 1.69 -15.25
C THR A 392 -3.74 2.29 -14.86
N ARG A 393 -3.85 2.91 -13.67
CA ARG A 393 -5.11 3.46 -13.16
C ARG A 393 -4.90 4.77 -12.39
N ASP A 394 -5.65 5.80 -12.76
CA ASP A 394 -5.56 7.14 -12.15
C ASP A 394 -6.34 7.22 -10.82
N ILE A 395 -5.62 7.30 -9.69
CA ILE A 395 -6.19 7.50 -8.35
C ILE A 395 -6.88 8.88 -8.24
N ALA A 396 -6.47 9.88 -9.01
CA ALA A 396 -7.04 11.23 -8.92
C ALA A 396 -8.51 11.30 -9.36
N GLN A 397 -9.00 10.33 -10.16
CA GLN A 397 -10.43 10.17 -10.45
C GLN A 397 -11.21 9.46 -9.34
N MET A 398 -10.51 8.79 -8.41
CA MET A 398 -11.09 7.87 -7.43
C MET A 398 -11.15 8.41 -6.00
N VAL A 399 -10.38 9.46 -5.71
CA VAL A 399 -10.22 10.03 -4.37
C VAL A 399 -10.48 11.53 -4.40
N ASN A 400 -11.54 11.99 -3.71
CA ASN A 400 -11.75 13.42 -3.51
C ASN A 400 -10.78 13.95 -2.42
N ASP A 401 -9.73 14.66 -2.83
CA ASP A 401 -8.75 15.25 -1.91
C ASP A 401 -8.99 16.73 -1.55
N GLU A 402 -10.21 17.23 -1.75
CA GLU A 402 -10.63 18.59 -1.38
C GLU A 402 -10.30 18.92 0.10
N GLY A 403 -9.67 20.09 0.31
CA GLY A 403 -9.22 20.56 1.62
C GLY A 403 -7.86 19.99 2.08
N TRP A 404 -7.27 19.06 1.33
CA TRP A 404 -5.92 18.52 1.55
C TRP A 404 -5.23 18.29 0.20
N LYS A 405 -4.28 17.36 0.11
CA LYS A 405 -3.72 16.87 -1.17
C LYS A 405 -3.15 15.46 -1.02
N LEU A 406 -3.50 14.55 -1.92
CA LEU A 406 -2.86 13.24 -2.08
C LEU A 406 -1.58 13.41 -2.93
N ALA A 407 -0.43 13.01 -2.38
CA ALA A 407 0.88 13.14 -3.03
C ALA A 407 1.95 12.26 -2.36
N GLY A 408 2.92 11.78 -3.14
CA GLY A 408 4.08 11.01 -2.63
C GLY A 408 3.67 9.71 -1.92
N TRP A 409 4.40 9.33 -0.86
CA TRP A 409 4.16 8.09 -0.11
C TRP A 409 2.74 7.93 0.46
N ALA A 410 1.99 9.03 0.59
CA ALA A 410 0.59 8.98 0.98
C ALA A 410 -0.31 8.24 -0.03
N ALA A 411 0.13 8.04 -1.28
CA ALA A 411 -0.62 7.33 -2.31
C ALA A 411 -0.81 5.84 -1.99
N LYS A 412 0.18 5.16 -1.37
CA LYS A 412 0.18 3.69 -1.23
C LYS A 412 -1.10 3.11 -0.62
N PRO A 413 -1.66 3.63 0.50
CA PRO A 413 -2.87 3.04 1.08
C PRO A 413 -4.12 3.26 0.22
N PHE A 414 -4.17 4.33 -0.58
CA PHE A 414 -5.26 4.60 -1.51
C PHE A 414 -5.14 3.74 -2.78
N ALA A 415 -3.92 3.54 -3.28
CA ALA A 415 -3.61 2.58 -4.34
C ALA A 415 -4.05 1.16 -3.93
N ILE A 416 -3.69 0.72 -2.71
CA ILE A 416 -4.17 -0.55 -2.15
C ILE A 416 -5.70 -0.55 -2.05
N LEU A 417 -6.33 0.48 -1.47
CA LEU A 417 -7.79 0.50 -1.29
C LEU A 417 -8.56 0.41 -2.62
N HIS A 418 -8.23 1.26 -3.61
CA HIS A 418 -8.98 1.41 -4.85
C HIS A 418 -8.57 0.43 -5.97
N SER A 419 -7.55 -0.42 -5.75
CA SER A 419 -7.23 -1.52 -6.66
C SER A 419 -8.39 -2.52 -6.80
N SER A 420 -8.47 -3.22 -7.92
CA SER A 420 -9.54 -4.19 -8.21
C SER A 420 -9.41 -5.49 -7.40
N PHE A 421 -8.21 -5.82 -6.94
CA PHE A 421 -7.92 -7.07 -6.25
C PHE A 421 -8.56 -7.16 -4.86
N ARG A 422 -8.65 -8.39 -4.34
CA ARG A 422 -9.03 -8.64 -2.94
C ARG A 422 -7.79 -8.76 -2.06
N GLU A 423 -6.93 -9.70 -2.42
CA GLU A 423 -5.67 -10.01 -1.77
C GLU A 423 -4.56 -9.27 -2.55
N VAL A 424 -4.01 -8.23 -1.94
CA VAL A 424 -3.02 -7.33 -2.56
C VAL A 424 -1.64 -7.60 -2.00
N ILE A 425 -0.63 -7.77 -2.86
CA ILE A 425 0.76 -7.49 -2.53
C ILE A 425 1.07 -6.09 -3.06
N PHE A 426 1.24 -5.11 -2.18
CA PHE A 426 1.79 -3.81 -2.53
C PHE A 426 3.32 -3.89 -2.56
N ILE A 427 3.96 -3.27 -3.55
CA ILE A 427 5.42 -3.20 -3.68
C ILE A 427 5.83 -1.77 -4.08
N ASP A 428 6.79 -1.19 -3.37
CA ASP A 428 7.41 0.08 -3.78
C ASP A 428 8.20 -0.10 -5.09
N ALA A 429 8.19 0.93 -5.94
CA ALA A 429 8.81 0.87 -7.27
C ALA A 429 10.30 0.53 -7.26
N ASP A 430 11.01 0.78 -6.15
CA ASP A 430 12.43 0.48 -5.97
C ASP A 430 12.74 -0.72 -5.07
N SER A 431 11.75 -1.58 -4.83
CA SER A 431 11.89 -2.90 -4.21
C SER A 431 12.00 -4.01 -5.27
N LEU A 432 12.90 -4.98 -5.07
CA LEU A 432 13.09 -6.15 -5.94
C LEU A 432 13.07 -7.46 -5.13
N PHE A 433 12.80 -8.58 -5.80
CA PHE A 433 12.58 -9.88 -5.18
C PHE A 433 13.57 -10.94 -5.69
N PHE A 434 14.02 -11.83 -4.81
CA PHE A 434 14.85 -13.00 -5.16
C PHE A 434 14.01 -14.24 -5.48
N VAL A 435 12.71 -14.23 -5.16
CA VAL A 435 11.76 -15.32 -5.40
C VAL A 435 10.48 -14.77 -6.02
N ASN A 436 9.59 -15.64 -6.52
CA ASN A 436 8.26 -15.24 -6.98
C ASN A 436 7.50 -14.47 -5.87
N PRO A 437 7.10 -13.19 -6.07
CA PRO A 437 6.40 -12.42 -5.04
C PRO A 437 5.09 -13.07 -4.55
N SER A 438 4.44 -13.92 -5.37
CA SER A 438 3.18 -14.57 -5.02
C SER A 438 3.27 -15.50 -3.79
N THR A 439 4.47 -16.01 -3.46
CA THR A 439 4.68 -16.86 -2.27
C THR A 439 4.42 -16.15 -0.95
N LEU A 440 4.38 -14.80 -0.95
CA LEU A 440 3.98 -14.03 0.24
C LEU A 440 2.52 -14.28 0.66
N PHE A 441 1.66 -14.75 -0.26
CA PHE A 441 0.31 -15.20 0.09
C PHE A 441 0.29 -16.57 0.81
N ASP A 442 1.41 -17.30 0.80
CA ASP A 442 1.58 -18.59 1.47
C ASP A 442 2.35 -18.50 2.79
N ASP A 443 2.80 -17.30 3.19
CA ASP A 443 3.36 -17.05 4.52
C ASP A 443 2.37 -17.46 5.63
N PRO A 444 2.79 -18.27 6.63
CA PRO A 444 1.92 -18.72 7.72
C PRO A 444 1.35 -17.60 8.59
N GLY A 445 1.98 -16.42 8.59
CA GLY A 445 1.44 -15.20 9.18
C GLY A 445 0.31 -14.64 8.33
N TYR A 446 0.52 -14.45 7.02
CA TYR A 446 -0.50 -13.98 6.08
C TYR A 446 -1.73 -14.89 6.05
N GLN A 447 -1.56 -16.20 5.78
CA GLN A 447 -2.66 -17.16 5.70
C GLN A 447 -3.56 -17.13 6.96
N LYS A 448 -2.94 -16.96 8.13
CA LYS A 448 -3.64 -16.83 9.40
C LYS A 448 -4.37 -15.49 9.55
N THR A 449 -3.69 -14.38 9.30
CA THR A 449 -4.14 -13.05 9.71
C THR A 449 -4.85 -12.25 8.62
N GLY A 450 -4.50 -12.46 7.34
CA GLY A 450 -4.93 -11.61 6.22
C GLY A 450 -4.08 -10.34 6.05
N ALA A 451 -3.11 -10.06 6.92
CA ALA A 451 -2.23 -8.89 6.81
C ALA A 451 -0.79 -9.21 7.22
N LEU A 452 0.17 -9.00 6.33
CA LEU A 452 1.60 -9.24 6.55
C LEU A 452 2.41 -7.96 6.30
N PHE A 453 3.20 -7.58 7.29
CA PHE A 453 4.08 -6.41 7.28
C PHE A 453 5.55 -6.80 7.52
N PHE A 454 6.49 -6.02 7.01
CA PHE A 454 7.94 -6.22 7.26
C PHE A 454 8.44 -5.24 8.32
N ARG A 455 9.60 -5.53 8.94
CA ARG A 455 10.22 -4.63 9.94
C ARG A 455 11.26 -3.75 9.25
N ASP A 456 11.43 -2.49 9.66
CA ASP A 456 12.59 -1.68 9.22
C ASP A 456 13.87 -2.15 9.94
N ARG A 457 14.92 -1.33 9.98
CA ARG A 457 16.21 -1.60 10.64
C ARG A 457 16.14 -1.37 12.16
N LEU A 458 16.96 -2.08 12.94
CA LEU A 458 17.28 -1.74 14.33
C LEU A 458 18.21 -0.52 14.40
N ILE A 459 17.68 0.64 14.03
CA ILE A 459 18.40 1.91 13.96
C ILE A 459 17.67 3.00 14.77
N MET A 460 18.40 4.01 15.25
CA MET A 460 17.86 5.13 16.05
C MET A 460 16.97 4.69 17.25
N PRO A 461 17.56 4.14 18.33
CA PRO A 461 16.81 3.68 19.51
C PRO A 461 15.97 4.80 20.16
N GLU A 462 14.64 4.68 20.12
CA GLU A 462 13.70 5.67 20.68
C GLU A 462 12.50 5.00 21.37
N LYS A 463 12.27 5.33 22.65
CA LYS A 463 11.26 4.67 23.49
C LYS A 463 9.88 5.35 23.45
N LYS A 464 9.17 5.22 22.32
CA LYS A 464 7.81 5.76 22.12
C LYS A 464 6.69 5.11 22.94
N LYS A 465 6.97 4.14 23.84
CA LYS A 465 5.98 3.54 24.78
C LYS A 465 4.97 4.52 25.37
N ARG A 466 5.39 5.69 25.87
CA ARG A 466 4.47 6.69 26.46
C ARG A 466 3.52 7.29 25.43
N TRP A 467 3.96 7.49 24.20
CA TRP A 467 3.15 7.98 23.08
C TRP A 467 2.15 6.91 22.61
N LEU A 468 2.59 5.66 22.49
CA LEU A 468 1.70 4.51 22.22
C LEU A 468 0.61 4.38 23.30
N GLN A 469 0.95 4.56 24.57
CA GLN A 469 -0.01 4.59 25.69
C GLN A 469 -0.94 5.82 25.70
N GLN A 470 -0.64 6.88 24.93
CA GLN A 470 -1.51 8.04 24.75
C GLN A 470 -2.51 7.81 23.61
N ILE A 471 -2.05 7.33 22.45
CA ILE A 471 -2.91 7.21 21.26
C ILE A 471 -3.77 5.94 21.25
N LEU A 472 -3.25 4.81 21.74
CA LEU A 472 -3.93 3.52 21.60
C LEU A 472 -4.99 3.29 22.70
N PRO A 473 -6.21 2.83 22.34
CA PRO A 473 -7.19 2.34 23.29
C PRO A 473 -6.66 1.20 24.16
N LYS A 474 -7.18 1.08 25.39
CA LYS A 474 -6.90 -0.06 26.28
C LYS A 474 -7.90 -1.19 26.02
N PRO A 475 -7.51 -2.47 26.15
CA PRO A 475 -6.18 -2.97 26.50
C PRO A 475 -5.21 -2.91 25.30
N ILE A 476 -3.98 -2.43 25.55
CA ILE A 476 -2.89 -2.49 24.57
C ILE A 476 -2.58 -3.96 24.26
N SER A 477 -2.44 -4.33 22.98
CA SER A 477 -2.21 -5.72 22.56
C SER A 477 -0.88 -6.31 23.03
N ARG A 478 -0.66 -7.61 22.79
CA ARG A 478 0.66 -8.23 22.96
C ARG A 478 1.65 -7.76 21.89
N GLN A 479 1.19 -7.56 20.66
CA GLN A 479 2.01 -7.15 19.51
C GLN A 479 2.68 -5.80 19.77
N VAL A 480 1.90 -4.79 20.17
CA VAL A 480 2.43 -3.46 20.52
C VAL A 480 3.39 -3.51 21.70
N LYS A 481 3.13 -4.34 22.72
CA LYS A 481 4.05 -4.51 23.87
C LYS A 481 5.40 -5.15 23.49
N GLN A 482 5.48 -5.76 22.32
CA GLN A 482 6.65 -6.42 21.75
C GLN A 482 7.22 -5.65 20.54
N SER A 483 6.69 -4.48 20.19
CA SER A 483 7.20 -3.66 19.07
C SER A 483 8.41 -2.83 19.49
N ARG A 484 9.31 -2.58 18.53
CA ARG A 484 10.58 -1.85 18.71
C ARG A 484 10.38 -0.45 19.31
N MET A 485 9.29 0.22 18.92
CA MET A 485 8.87 1.53 19.44
C MET A 485 8.38 1.50 20.90
N TRP A 486 7.97 0.34 21.42
CA TRP A 486 7.55 0.18 22.82
C TRP A 486 8.70 -0.27 23.74
N THR A 487 9.50 -1.23 23.27
CA THR A 487 10.74 -1.67 23.94
C THR A 487 11.78 -0.54 23.96
N GLY A 488 11.88 0.23 22.87
CA GLY A 488 12.81 1.34 22.68
C GLY A 488 14.01 1.02 21.79
N ASP A 489 13.99 -0.14 21.14
CA ASP A 489 15.11 -0.67 20.34
C ASP A 489 15.25 0.10 19.00
N SER A 490 14.16 0.69 18.51
CA SER A 490 14.13 1.66 17.40
C SER A 490 12.91 2.57 17.52
N GLY A 491 13.05 3.83 17.07
CA GLY A 491 11.93 4.75 16.85
C GLY A 491 11.01 4.40 15.67
N HIS A 492 11.37 3.35 14.93
CA HIS A 492 10.65 2.75 13.81
C HIS A 492 10.30 1.29 14.12
N MET A 493 9.26 0.76 13.47
CA MET A 493 8.86 -0.65 13.58
C MET A 493 8.67 -1.28 12.19
N GLN A 494 7.98 -0.62 11.27
CA GLN A 494 7.57 -1.21 9.99
C GLN A 494 8.38 -0.70 8.79
N GLU A 495 8.66 -1.60 7.85
CA GLU A 495 8.98 -1.25 6.46
C GLU A 495 7.71 -1.40 5.61
N SER A 496 7.40 -0.43 4.76
CA SER A 496 6.24 -0.43 3.84
C SER A 496 6.64 -0.54 2.36
N GLY A 497 7.91 -0.82 2.08
CA GLY A 497 8.39 -1.19 0.74
C GLY A 497 7.76 -2.46 0.16
N VAL A 498 7.18 -3.32 1.03
CA VAL A 498 6.21 -4.38 0.68
C VAL A 498 5.14 -4.45 1.78
N VAL A 499 3.87 -4.59 1.40
CA VAL A 499 2.72 -4.76 2.32
C VAL A 499 1.72 -5.74 1.71
N VAL A 500 1.31 -6.79 2.44
CA VAL A 500 0.33 -7.79 1.93
C VAL A 500 -0.96 -7.74 2.73
N VAL A 501 -2.12 -7.57 2.07
CA VAL A 501 -3.43 -7.36 2.73
C VAL A 501 -4.58 -8.02 1.97
N ASP A 502 -5.39 -8.83 2.65
CA ASP A 502 -6.76 -9.17 2.26
C ASP A 502 -7.71 -8.01 2.63
N LYS A 503 -8.09 -7.21 1.63
CA LYS A 503 -8.96 -6.04 1.82
C LYS A 503 -10.37 -6.42 2.27
N TRP A 504 -10.79 -7.66 2.07
CA TRP A 504 -12.08 -8.15 2.58
C TRP A 504 -12.09 -8.17 4.11
N ARG A 505 -11.01 -8.70 4.72
CA ARG A 505 -10.88 -8.85 6.18
C ARG A 505 -10.65 -7.51 6.88
N HIS A 506 -9.81 -6.66 6.30
CA HIS A 506 -9.27 -5.48 6.98
C HIS A 506 -9.81 -4.15 6.46
N PHE A 507 -10.95 -4.15 5.77
CA PHE A 507 -11.52 -2.97 5.10
C PHE A 507 -11.54 -1.70 5.98
N ILE A 508 -12.09 -1.80 7.21
CA ILE A 508 -12.17 -0.65 8.13
C ILE A 508 -10.80 -0.19 8.63
N ALA A 509 -9.83 -1.10 8.76
CA ALA A 509 -8.46 -0.73 9.13
C ALA A 509 -7.79 0.03 7.98
N LEU A 510 -7.95 -0.43 6.73
CA LEU A 510 -7.41 0.23 5.54
C LEU A 510 -8.07 1.60 5.26
N LEU A 511 -9.39 1.75 5.49
CA LEU A 511 -10.04 3.06 5.51
C LEU A 511 -9.39 4.01 6.54
N PHE A 512 -8.99 3.50 7.70
CA PHE A 512 -8.31 4.33 8.69
C PHE A 512 -6.83 4.60 8.36
N VAL A 513 -6.14 3.70 7.66
CA VAL A 513 -4.83 4.02 7.09
C VAL A 513 -4.95 5.13 6.04
N THR A 514 -5.94 5.10 5.15
CA THR A 514 -6.18 6.22 4.21
C THR A 514 -6.53 7.53 4.94
N ARG A 515 -7.29 7.50 6.05
CA ARG A 515 -7.50 8.70 6.91
C ARG A 515 -6.18 9.33 7.37
N MET A 516 -5.26 8.52 7.89
CA MET A 516 -3.99 8.96 8.45
C MET A 516 -2.99 9.47 7.40
N ASN A 517 -3.09 8.99 6.16
CA ASN A 517 -2.23 9.40 5.04
C ASN A 517 -2.87 10.50 4.17
N GLY A 518 -4.19 10.72 4.31
CA GLY A 518 -4.92 11.81 3.65
C GLY A 518 -5.08 13.05 4.54
N PRO A 519 -6.32 13.42 4.94
CA PRO A 519 -6.62 14.72 5.55
C PRO A 519 -5.99 14.93 6.95
N ASP A 520 -5.56 13.87 7.64
CA ASP A 520 -4.90 13.99 8.95
C ASP A 520 -3.36 13.85 8.87
N ARG A 521 -2.79 13.69 7.66
CA ARG A 521 -1.35 13.50 7.43
C ARG A 521 -0.52 14.69 7.86
N ASP A 522 -0.87 15.89 7.37
CA ASP A 522 -0.02 17.07 7.42
C ASP A 522 -0.37 18.00 8.59
N GLY A 523 0.66 18.39 9.35
CA GLY A 523 0.59 19.54 10.23
C GLY A 523 0.75 20.86 9.51
N ASN A 524 0.40 21.95 10.21
CA ASN A 524 0.84 23.29 9.88
C ASN A 524 1.31 23.98 11.16
N LYS A 525 2.61 24.28 11.24
CA LYS A 525 3.24 24.87 12.44
C LYS A 525 2.71 26.28 12.74
N ASP A 526 2.31 27.03 11.70
CA ASP A 526 1.80 28.39 11.83
C ASP A 526 0.36 28.40 12.39
N GLU A 527 -0.39 27.32 12.16
CA GLU A 527 -1.73 27.05 12.75
C GLU A 527 -1.64 26.32 14.11
N GLY A 528 -0.44 25.89 14.54
CA GLY A 528 -0.27 24.97 15.67
C GLY A 528 -0.79 23.54 15.42
N ARG A 529 -1.12 23.19 14.18
CA ARG A 529 -1.65 21.89 13.75
C ARG A 529 -0.52 20.87 13.62
N VAL A 530 -0.72 19.68 14.20
CA VAL A 530 0.23 18.55 14.22
C VAL A 530 -0.41 17.36 13.48
N GLY A 531 0.16 16.98 12.33
CA GLY A 531 -0.31 15.85 11.53
C GLY A 531 0.24 14.51 12.02
N VAL A 532 -0.22 13.42 11.41
CA VAL A 532 0.35 12.08 11.64
C VAL A 532 1.84 12.03 11.29
N TYR A 533 2.24 12.65 10.17
CA TYR A 533 3.65 12.68 9.71
C TYR A 533 4.56 13.61 10.55
N ASP A 534 4.02 14.35 11.53
CA ASP A 534 4.82 15.04 12.56
C ASP A 534 5.08 14.15 13.80
N MET A 535 4.44 12.97 13.88
CA MET A 535 4.55 12.03 15.01
C MET A 535 5.23 10.70 14.62
N VAL A 536 5.07 10.26 13.38
CA VAL A 536 5.72 9.08 12.78
C VAL A 536 6.40 9.46 11.46
N TYR A 537 7.35 8.64 11.02
CA TYR A 537 8.11 8.90 9.80
C TYR A 537 7.37 8.32 8.58
N GLY A 538 6.63 9.18 7.89
CA GLY A 538 5.90 8.81 6.67
C GLY A 538 4.76 7.82 6.90
N ASP A 539 4.42 7.10 5.83
CA ASP A 539 3.35 6.10 5.79
C ASP A 539 3.69 4.84 6.59
N LYS A 540 4.97 4.51 6.75
CA LYS A 540 5.47 3.21 7.26
C LYS A 540 4.74 2.70 8.49
N GLU A 541 4.68 3.52 9.53
CA GLU A 541 4.07 3.14 10.82
C GLU A 541 2.53 3.16 10.79
N THR A 542 1.93 3.82 9.79
CA THR A 542 0.47 4.04 9.76
C THR A 542 -0.32 2.76 9.54
N PHE A 543 0.25 1.74 8.88
CA PHE A 543 -0.42 0.45 8.63
C PHE A 543 -0.72 -0.29 9.94
N TRP A 544 0.30 -0.76 10.67
CA TRP A 544 0.08 -1.49 11.92
C TRP A 544 -0.58 -0.62 13.02
N LEU A 545 -0.29 0.69 13.05
CA LEU A 545 -1.00 1.60 13.96
C LEU A 545 -2.48 1.72 13.61
N GLY A 546 -2.85 1.68 12.32
CA GLY A 546 -4.23 1.75 11.86
C GLY A 546 -5.05 0.56 12.36
N TRP A 547 -4.51 -0.65 12.17
CA TRP A 547 -5.04 -1.89 12.72
C TRP A 547 -5.29 -1.78 14.24
N GLU A 548 -4.25 -1.49 15.02
CA GLU A 548 -4.37 -1.37 16.49
C GLU A 548 -5.29 -0.22 16.95
N LEU A 549 -5.35 0.88 16.22
CA LEU A 549 -6.26 2.01 16.51
C LEU A 549 -7.73 1.64 16.24
N VAL A 550 -8.05 0.93 15.15
CA VAL A 550 -9.42 0.42 14.90
C VAL A 550 -9.75 -0.87 15.66
N GLY A 551 -8.78 -1.47 16.35
CA GLY A 551 -8.96 -2.71 17.10
C GLY A 551 -8.98 -3.96 16.24
N ASP A 552 -8.48 -3.87 15.01
CA ASP A 552 -8.08 -5.05 14.23
C ASP A 552 -6.69 -5.50 14.72
N GLN A 553 -6.62 -6.71 15.27
CA GLN A 553 -5.36 -7.30 15.75
C GLN A 553 -4.98 -8.53 14.94
N GLU A 554 -5.68 -8.79 13.83
CA GLU A 554 -5.33 -9.80 12.85
C GLU A 554 -4.33 -9.22 11.85
N TYR A 555 -3.09 -9.07 12.30
CA TYR A 555 -1.95 -8.80 11.43
C TYR A 555 -0.71 -9.54 11.95
N SER A 556 0.24 -9.80 11.06
CA SER A 556 1.53 -10.40 11.36
C SER A 556 2.67 -9.52 10.89
N PHE A 557 3.77 -9.48 11.64
CA PHE A 557 5.06 -9.10 11.07
C PHE A 557 5.76 -10.37 10.56
N HIS A 558 6.38 -10.32 9.38
CA HIS A 558 7.18 -11.43 8.85
C HIS A 558 8.27 -11.86 9.86
N GLN A 559 8.59 -13.16 9.92
CA GLN A 559 9.50 -13.68 10.97
C GLN A 559 10.95 -13.88 10.52
N GLY A 560 11.22 -13.83 9.20
CA GLY A 560 12.59 -13.74 8.67
C GLY A 560 13.29 -12.45 9.10
N ASP A 561 14.61 -12.51 9.22
CA ASP A 561 15.45 -11.40 9.67
C ASP A 561 15.63 -10.32 8.57
N ALA A 562 16.10 -9.14 8.99
CA ALA A 562 16.53 -8.07 8.10
C ALA A 562 18.06 -8.10 7.91
N GLY A 563 18.58 -7.32 6.96
CA GLY A 563 20.01 -7.25 6.68
C GLY A 563 20.38 -6.20 5.63
N THR A 564 21.61 -6.24 5.16
CA THR A 564 22.08 -5.46 3.99
C THR A 564 22.95 -6.33 3.07
N MET A 565 23.21 -5.84 1.86
CA MET A 565 23.87 -6.58 0.79
C MET A 565 24.82 -5.67 0.02
N GLY A 566 25.98 -6.22 -0.39
CA GLY A 566 26.99 -5.42 -1.07
C GLY A 566 28.35 -6.12 -1.13
N VAL A 567 29.39 -5.32 -0.88
CA VAL A 567 30.77 -5.77 -0.69
C VAL A 567 31.21 -5.43 0.73
N VAL A 568 31.90 -6.37 1.37
CA VAL A 568 32.50 -6.19 2.69
C VAL A 568 33.52 -5.06 2.68
N GLN A 569 33.42 -4.11 3.60
CA GLN A 569 34.46 -3.10 3.80
C GLN A 569 35.75 -3.75 4.28
N LYS A 570 36.89 -3.36 3.69
CA LYS A 570 38.21 -3.67 4.25
C LYS A 570 38.31 -3.14 5.69
N PRO A 571 38.97 -3.88 6.60
CA PRO A 571 39.28 -3.36 7.94
C PRO A 571 40.05 -2.04 7.85
N LYS A 572 39.63 -1.02 8.62
CA LYS A 572 40.34 0.28 8.76
C LYS A 572 41.68 0.17 9.52
N SER A 573 42.24 -1.04 9.60
CA SER A 573 43.50 -1.38 10.25
C SER A 573 44.61 -1.77 9.27
N GLU A 574 44.36 -1.75 7.95
CA GLU A 574 45.44 -1.49 6.99
C GLU A 574 45.90 -0.04 7.22
N PRO A 575 47.14 0.23 7.69
CA PRO A 575 47.70 1.55 7.49
C PRO A 575 47.87 1.76 5.99
N GLU A 576 47.72 3.00 5.51
CA GLU A 576 48.07 3.30 4.10
C GLU A 576 49.47 2.75 3.82
N PRO A 577 49.69 2.02 2.70
CA PRO A 577 51.01 1.50 2.37
C PRO A 577 51.97 2.68 2.31
N ALA A 578 52.90 2.72 3.27
CA ALA A 578 53.76 3.87 3.48
C ALA A 578 54.43 4.28 2.18
N GLU A 579 54.52 5.60 1.93
CA GLU A 579 55.12 6.14 0.70
C GLU A 579 56.40 5.37 0.34
N PRO A 580 56.55 4.87 -0.90
CA PRO A 580 57.68 4.03 -1.29
C PRO A 580 58.98 4.71 -0.86
N PRO A 581 59.88 4.00 -0.17
CA PRO A 581 60.88 4.60 0.71
C PRO A 581 61.73 5.60 -0.07
N LYS A 582 61.55 6.88 0.25
CA LYS A 582 62.15 8.00 -0.49
C LYS A 582 63.68 7.79 -0.58
N PRO A 583 64.26 7.84 -1.79
CA PRO A 583 65.62 7.40 -2.04
C PRO A 583 66.61 8.11 -1.11
N LYS A 584 67.36 7.32 -0.34
CA LYS A 584 68.38 7.87 0.57
C LYS A 584 69.61 8.26 -0.24
N LEU A 585 69.91 9.56 -0.24
CA LEU A 585 71.17 10.09 -0.73
C LEU A 585 72.28 9.69 0.24
N VAL A 586 73.12 8.73 -0.18
CA VAL A 586 74.29 8.27 0.58
C VAL A 586 75.54 8.91 -0.01
N LYS A 587 76.27 9.65 0.83
CA LYS A 587 77.58 10.21 0.50
C LYS A 587 78.63 9.12 0.53
N LYS A 588 79.29 8.88 -0.60
CA LYS A 588 80.41 7.95 -0.74
C LYS A 588 81.67 8.70 -1.12
N LYS A 589 82.83 8.18 -0.70
CA LYS A 589 84.15 8.72 -1.04
C LYS A 589 84.82 7.87 -2.10
N ARG A 590 85.49 8.49 -3.06
CA ARG A 590 86.34 7.80 -4.05
C ARG A 590 87.68 8.51 -4.23
N PRO A 591 88.77 7.79 -4.55
CA PRO A 591 90.05 8.42 -4.87
C PRO A 591 89.94 9.35 -6.09
N VAL A 592 90.54 10.53 -5.97
CA VAL A 592 90.82 11.40 -7.12
C VAL A 592 92.00 10.80 -7.89
N LEU A 593 91.83 10.57 -9.19
CA LEU A 593 92.88 9.98 -10.03
C LEU A 593 93.75 11.06 -10.72
N ASP A 594 94.93 10.66 -11.18
CA ASP A 594 95.77 11.42 -12.10
C ASP A 594 95.53 11.07 -13.58
N GLU A 595 96.27 11.72 -14.48
CA GLU A 595 96.14 11.51 -15.93
C GLU A 595 96.65 10.12 -16.39
N ALA A 596 97.33 9.37 -15.51
CA ALA A 596 97.73 7.98 -15.72
C ALA A 596 96.75 6.97 -15.08
N GLY A 597 95.69 7.46 -14.42
CA GLY A 597 94.68 6.64 -13.75
C GLY A 597 95.06 6.12 -12.35
N GLN A 598 96.12 6.66 -11.73
CA GLN A 598 96.55 6.27 -10.38
C GLN A 598 95.95 7.20 -9.31
N PRO A 599 95.71 6.71 -8.06
CA PRO A 599 95.22 7.55 -6.97
C PRO A 599 96.20 8.68 -6.63
N LYS A 600 95.74 9.93 -6.67
CA LYS A 600 96.53 11.05 -6.16
C LYS A 600 96.69 10.94 -4.65
N VAL A 601 97.93 11.11 -4.20
CA VAL A 601 98.29 11.29 -2.80
C VAL A 601 98.69 12.74 -2.53
N ASP A 602 98.51 13.18 -1.29
CA ASP A 602 98.97 14.49 -0.81
C ASP A 602 100.47 14.48 -0.41
N GLU A 603 100.99 15.62 0.06
CA GLU A 603 102.39 15.78 0.46
C GLU A 603 102.77 14.95 1.71
N SER A 604 101.79 14.40 2.43
CA SER A 604 101.96 13.43 3.52
C SER A 604 101.87 11.97 3.07
N GLY A 605 101.44 11.71 1.83
CA GLY A 605 101.26 10.37 1.27
C GLY A 605 99.89 9.74 1.48
N GLU A 606 98.90 10.48 2.01
CA GLU A 606 97.53 9.96 2.11
C GLU A 606 96.74 10.20 0.80
N VAL A 607 95.82 9.27 0.48
CA VAL A 607 95.07 9.30 -0.79
C VAL A 607 93.97 10.36 -0.75
N ILE A 608 93.98 11.26 -1.73
CA ILE A 608 93.00 12.35 -1.84
C ILE A 608 91.65 11.75 -2.26
N LEU A 609 90.64 11.92 -1.41
CA LEU A 609 89.28 11.42 -1.61
C LEU A 609 88.29 12.55 -1.90
N GLU A 610 87.48 12.42 -2.96
CA GLU A 610 86.34 13.29 -3.22
C GLU A 610 85.02 12.64 -2.74
N GLU A 611 84.11 13.46 -2.21
CA GLU A 611 82.75 13.05 -1.84
C GLU A 611 81.80 13.21 -3.02
N TYR A 612 81.00 12.18 -3.30
CA TYR A 612 79.90 12.23 -4.26
C TYR A 612 78.65 11.57 -3.67
N GLU A 613 77.48 12.06 -4.08
CA GLU A 613 76.19 11.58 -3.62
C GLU A 613 75.66 10.49 -4.55
N THR A 614 75.18 9.39 -3.96
CA THR A 614 74.59 8.26 -4.68
C THR A 614 73.22 7.94 -4.11
N VAL A 615 72.28 7.60 -5.00
CA VAL A 615 70.99 7.00 -4.62
C VAL A 615 71.17 5.49 -4.57
N GLU A 616 70.84 4.88 -3.43
CA GLU A 616 70.67 3.43 -3.32
C GLU A 616 69.18 3.08 -3.38
N GLU A 617 68.81 2.26 -4.37
CA GLU A 617 67.50 1.61 -4.44
C GLU A 617 67.53 0.29 -3.64
N PRO A 618 66.39 -0.15 -3.07
CA PRO A 618 66.33 -1.38 -2.29
C PRO A 618 66.47 -2.64 -3.16
N ASP A 619 67.16 -3.66 -2.63
CA ASP A 619 67.44 -4.92 -3.31
C ASP A 619 66.15 -5.74 -3.58
N PRO A 620 65.82 -6.10 -4.84
CA PRO A 620 64.61 -6.85 -5.17
C PRO A 620 64.65 -8.34 -4.77
N ALA A 621 65.74 -8.84 -4.18
CA ALA A 621 65.93 -10.26 -3.88
C ALA A 621 65.25 -10.79 -2.59
N THR A 622 64.33 -10.04 -1.97
CA THR A 622 63.50 -10.56 -0.88
C THR A 622 62.19 -11.14 -1.44
N PRO A 623 61.95 -12.46 -1.37
CA PRO A 623 60.64 -13.00 -1.74
C PRO A 623 59.57 -12.44 -0.78
N PRO A 624 58.32 -12.19 -1.25
CA PRO A 624 57.25 -11.86 -0.33
C PRO A 624 57.15 -12.96 0.73
N ALA A 625 57.03 -12.57 1.99
CA ALA A 625 56.71 -13.51 3.05
C ALA A 625 55.42 -14.27 2.66
N PRO A 626 55.26 -15.55 3.05
CA PRO A 626 53.99 -16.22 2.93
C PRO A 626 52.89 -15.30 3.48
N GLN A 627 51.78 -15.17 2.76
CA GLN A 627 50.59 -14.60 3.38
C GLN A 627 50.17 -15.59 4.46
N GLU A 628 50.55 -15.31 5.71
CA GLU A 628 49.97 -15.98 6.86
C GLU A 628 48.45 -15.78 6.77
N ASP A 629 47.68 -16.86 6.91
CA ASP A 629 46.23 -16.82 6.88
C ASP A 629 45.74 -15.94 8.06
N LEU A 630 45.54 -14.65 7.78
CA LEU A 630 45.05 -13.69 8.74
C LEU A 630 43.73 -14.24 9.31
N PRO A 631 43.61 -14.39 10.64
CA PRO A 631 42.40 -14.96 11.24
C PRO A 631 41.20 -14.12 10.82
N GLU A 632 40.12 -14.79 10.38
CA GLU A 632 38.94 -14.09 9.86
C GLU A 632 38.49 -12.99 10.83
N PRO A 633 38.21 -11.77 10.33
CA PRO A 633 37.82 -10.67 11.19
C PRO A 633 36.52 -11.04 11.91
N SER A 634 36.50 -10.90 13.23
CA SER A 634 35.36 -11.34 14.06
C SER A 634 34.03 -10.70 13.66
N ASN A 635 34.11 -9.51 13.08
CA ASN A 635 32.99 -8.68 12.66
C ASN A 635 33.21 -8.24 11.21
N TYR A 636 32.14 -8.19 10.45
CA TYR A 636 32.11 -7.66 9.08
C TYR A 636 31.19 -6.45 9.01
N THR A 637 31.54 -5.49 8.15
CA THR A 637 30.72 -4.32 7.85
C THR A 637 30.42 -4.27 6.35
N ILE A 638 29.14 -4.12 5.99
CA ILE A 638 28.69 -3.73 4.65
C ILE A 638 27.94 -2.41 4.79
N CYS A 639 28.17 -1.51 3.84
CA CYS A 639 27.59 -0.19 3.80
C CYS A 639 26.90 -0.03 2.44
N SER A 640 25.56 0.02 2.47
CA SER A 640 24.71 0.06 1.28
C SER A 640 23.36 0.77 1.59
N PRO A 641 22.68 1.37 0.60
CA PRO A 641 21.32 1.88 0.79
C PRO A 641 20.26 0.76 0.84
N GLN A 642 20.60 -0.47 0.43
CA GLN A 642 19.66 -1.59 0.36
C GLN A 642 19.32 -2.15 1.75
N LEU A 643 18.02 -2.32 2.00
CA LEU A 643 17.48 -3.11 3.11
C LEU A 643 17.07 -4.49 2.57
N LEU A 644 17.81 -5.52 2.94
CA LEU A 644 17.49 -6.90 2.59
C LEU A 644 16.53 -7.50 3.63
N HIS A 645 15.52 -8.23 3.15
CA HIS A 645 14.69 -9.13 3.94
C HIS A 645 14.95 -10.58 3.54
N LEU A 646 14.97 -11.44 4.56
CA LEU A 646 15.14 -12.88 4.39
C LEU A 646 13.80 -13.61 4.53
N ASP A 647 13.73 -14.84 4.01
CA ASP A 647 12.62 -15.78 4.23
C ASP A 647 12.69 -16.43 5.62
N LEU A 648 11.90 -17.49 5.86
CA LEU A 648 11.89 -18.21 7.15
C LEU A 648 13.09 -19.16 7.30
N GLU A 649 13.74 -19.49 6.18
CA GLU A 649 14.89 -20.37 6.03
C GLU A 649 16.24 -19.62 6.13
N GLY A 650 16.23 -18.28 6.05
CA GLY A 650 17.39 -17.39 6.14
C GLY A 650 18.04 -17.03 4.80
N LYS A 651 17.35 -17.25 3.68
CA LYS A 651 17.78 -16.88 2.33
C LYS A 651 17.25 -15.49 1.92
N PRO A 652 17.86 -14.82 0.93
CA PRO A 652 17.32 -13.60 0.35
C PRO A 652 15.88 -13.78 -0.17
N LEU A 653 14.96 -12.92 0.28
CA LEU A 653 13.55 -12.94 -0.13
C LEU A 653 13.24 -11.73 -1.03
N TRP A 654 13.43 -10.52 -0.51
CA TRP A 654 13.25 -9.27 -1.24
C TRP A 654 14.10 -8.15 -0.60
N PHE A 655 14.34 -7.06 -1.33
CA PHE A 655 15.05 -5.89 -0.79
C PHE A 655 14.48 -4.57 -1.31
N ASN A 656 14.45 -3.54 -0.45
CA ASN A 656 14.23 -2.15 -0.87
C ASN A 656 15.57 -1.45 -1.13
N GLY A 657 15.58 -0.45 -2.02
CA GLY A 657 16.71 0.50 -2.15
C GLY A 657 17.31 0.59 -3.55
N TRP A 658 16.71 -0.08 -4.54
CA TRP A 658 17.18 -0.20 -5.92
C TRP A 658 18.50 -0.96 -6.13
N LEU A 659 18.90 -1.15 -7.39
CA LEU A 659 20.12 -1.87 -7.83
C LEU A 659 21.39 -1.00 -7.88
N LEU A 660 21.31 0.28 -7.51
CA LEU A 660 22.41 1.24 -7.65
C LEU A 660 23.17 1.46 -6.34
N ASP A 661 24.43 1.89 -6.46
CA ASP A 661 25.27 2.31 -5.33
C ASP A 661 24.74 3.59 -4.66
N ASN A 662 24.31 4.56 -5.46
CA ASN A 662 23.58 5.75 -5.00
C ASN A 662 22.53 6.17 -6.06
N LYS A 663 21.25 5.90 -5.77
CA LYS A 663 20.13 6.25 -6.68
C LYS A 663 19.93 7.76 -6.87
N PHE A 664 20.47 8.60 -5.98
CA PHE A 664 20.43 10.06 -6.04
C PHE A 664 21.61 10.68 -6.81
N ALA A 665 22.60 9.89 -7.24
CA ALA A 665 23.69 10.37 -8.06
C ALA A 665 23.21 10.86 -9.45
N ASN A 666 23.94 11.80 -10.05
CA ASN A 666 23.67 12.25 -11.43
C ASN A 666 23.72 11.06 -12.41
N LYS A 667 22.97 11.09 -13.52
CA LYS A 667 22.89 9.93 -14.46
C LYS A 667 24.25 9.49 -15.05
N LYS A 668 25.27 10.35 -15.05
CA LYS A 668 26.67 10.01 -15.45
C LYS A 668 27.54 9.40 -14.33
N GLN A 669 27.01 9.30 -13.11
CA GLN A 669 27.70 8.87 -11.89
C GLN A 669 27.02 7.67 -11.22
N LYS A 670 25.73 7.42 -11.51
CA LYS A 670 25.00 6.20 -11.10
C LYS A 670 25.75 4.95 -11.55
N LYS A 671 26.05 4.03 -10.64
CA LYS A 671 26.61 2.70 -10.95
C LYS A 671 25.76 1.62 -10.32
N PHE A 672 25.78 0.44 -10.91
CA PHE A 672 25.21 -0.75 -10.28
C PHE A 672 26.01 -1.11 -9.02
N GLY A 673 25.29 -1.46 -7.96
CA GLY A 673 25.89 -2.03 -6.76
C GLY A 673 26.60 -3.34 -7.10
N LYS A 674 27.68 -3.61 -6.37
CA LYS A 674 28.32 -4.93 -6.37
C LYS A 674 27.74 -5.75 -5.22
N PHE A 675 27.15 -6.89 -5.54
CA PHE A 675 26.45 -7.74 -4.57
C PHE A 675 27.16 -9.10 -4.48
N GLU A 676 28.13 -9.19 -3.57
CA GLU A 676 29.01 -10.35 -3.42
C GLU A 676 28.62 -11.15 -2.15
N THR A 677 28.23 -10.42 -1.10
CA THR A 677 27.93 -10.88 0.26
C THR A 677 26.69 -10.16 0.82
N TYR A 678 25.97 -10.79 1.73
CA TYR A 678 24.97 -10.14 2.61
C TYR A 678 25.28 -10.36 4.10
N LEU A 679 24.86 -9.39 4.92
CA LEU A 679 25.00 -9.41 6.38
C LEU A 679 23.62 -9.38 7.04
N ILE A 680 23.42 -10.22 8.06
CA ILE A 680 22.16 -10.35 8.79
C ILE A 680 22.19 -9.44 10.03
N GLU A 681 21.07 -8.76 10.29
CA GLU A 681 20.83 -7.93 11.48
C GLU A 681 21.03 -8.75 12.77
N PRO A 682 21.96 -8.38 13.67
CA PRO A 682 22.10 -9.05 14.94
C PRO A 682 20.88 -8.75 15.83
N ARG A 683 20.39 -9.77 16.55
CA ARG A 683 19.19 -9.67 17.39
C ARG A 683 19.45 -9.02 18.76
N ASP A 684 20.70 -8.71 19.07
CA ASP A 684 21.13 -7.98 20.27
C ASP A 684 21.33 -6.48 19.99
N ILE A 685 21.08 -5.64 21.01
CA ILE A 685 21.24 -4.19 20.91
C ILE A 685 22.67 -3.81 21.30
N ARG A 686 23.41 -3.23 20.34
CA ARG A 686 24.84 -2.91 20.46
C ARG A 686 25.07 -1.42 20.71
N ASP A 687 26.22 -1.10 21.30
CA ASP A 687 26.74 0.27 21.43
C ASP A 687 28.21 0.31 20.93
N PRO A 688 28.52 0.99 19.81
CA PRO A 688 27.59 1.67 18.91
C PRO A 688 26.59 0.68 18.26
N GLY A 689 25.45 1.20 17.80
CA GLY A 689 24.43 0.40 17.14
C GLY A 689 24.96 -0.37 15.93
N ALA A 690 24.43 -1.58 15.73
CA ALA A 690 24.80 -2.44 14.60
C ALA A 690 24.55 -1.74 13.25
N TRP A 691 23.46 -0.97 13.16
CA TRP A 691 23.17 -0.06 12.06
C TRP A 691 23.66 1.36 12.34
N GLN A 692 24.35 1.95 11.36
CA GLN A 692 24.79 3.34 11.36
C GLN A 692 24.36 4.01 10.05
N LEU A 693 23.70 5.16 10.15
CA LEU A 693 23.22 5.94 8.99
C LEU A 693 24.29 6.97 8.63
N GLU A 694 24.76 6.94 7.38
CA GLU A 694 25.62 7.96 6.79
C GLU A 694 24.82 8.84 5.81
N GLU A 695 25.50 9.66 4.99
CA GLU A 695 24.86 10.54 4.03
C GLU A 695 24.18 9.77 2.86
N SER A 696 23.30 10.45 2.11
CA SER A 696 22.62 9.89 0.92
C SER A 696 21.79 8.61 1.13
N ASN A 697 21.23 8.42 2.34
CA ASN A 697 20.51 7.19 2.77
C ASN A 697 21.37 5.91 2.75
N MET A 698 22.70 6.06 2.84
CA MET A 698 23.62 4.96 2.93
C MET A 698 23.59 4.40 4.37
N CYS A 699 23.36 3.10 4.56
CA CYS A 699 23.32 2.44 5.86
C CYS A 699 24.45 1.40 6.00
N CYS A 700 25.33 1.59 6.98
CA CYS A 700 26.30 0.57 7.40
C CYS A 700 25.66 -0.40 8.40
N LEU A 701 25.69 -1.70 8.10
CA LEU A 701 25.45 -2.77 9.08
C LEU A 701 26.79 -3.40 9.45
N THR A 702 27.08 -3.50 10.75
CA THR A 702 28.19 -4.29 11.29
C THR A 702 27.65 -5.47 12.11
N THR A 703 28.05 -6.68 11.76
CA THR A 703 27.56 -7.94 12.36
C THR A 703 28.70 -8.94 12.53
N ASP A 704 28.45 -10.03 13.24
CA ASP A 704 29.46 -11.05 13.57
C ASP A 704 29.69 -12.03 12.41
N ALA A 705 30.84 -12.72 12.40
CA ALA A 705 31.21 -13.64 11.32
C ALA A 705 30.16 -14.73 11.00
N ASN A 706 29.44 -15.25 12.01
CA ASN A 706 28.36 -16.24 11.81
C ASN A 706 27.07 -15.67 11.21
N LEU A 707 26.97 -14.33 11.09
CA LEU A 707 25.87 -13.59 10.47
C LEU A 707 26.27 -12.98 9.10
N LYS A 708 27.48 -13.28 8.60
CA LYS A 708 27.85 -13.10 7.19
C LYS A 708 27.34 -14.29 6.36
N ARG A 709 26.85 -14.01 5.14
CA ARG A 709 26.51 -15.02 4.12
C ARG A 709 26.96 -14.52 2.75
N ASP A 710 27.44 -15.42 1.90
CA ASP A 710 27.74 -15.09 0.51
C ASP A 710 26.60 -15.58 -0.38
N PHE A 711 26.23 -14.78 -1.38
CA PHE A 711 25.14 -15.14 -2.29
C PHE A 711 25.46 -16.45 -3.03
N THR A 712 24.46 -17.31 -3.16
CA THR A 712 24.56 -18.54 -3.97
C THR A 712 24.76 -18.22 -5.45
N PRO A 713 25.26 -19.16 -6.28
CA PRO A 713 25.29 -18.97 -7.74
C PRO A 713 23.94 -18.55 -8.30
N GLU A 714 22.86 -19.17 -7.84
CA GLU A 714 21.49 -18.91 -8.26
C GLU A 714 21.03 -17.49 -7.86
N GLU A 715 21.31 -17.05 -6.64
CA GLU A 715 21.04 -15.66 -6.20
C GLU A 715 21.86 -14.63 -7.01
N ARG A 716 23.09 -14.96 -7.39
CA ARG A 716 23.96 -14.10 -8.22
C ARG A 716 23.49 -14.03 -9.68
N ASP A 717 22.96 -15.10 -10.22
CA ASP A 717 22.35 -15.11 -11.55
C ASP A 717 21.06 -14.28 -11.58
N ILE A 718 20.23 -14.36 -10.53
CA ILE A 718 19.05 -13.50 -10.35
C ILE A 718 19.42 -12.02 -10.25
N LEU A 719 20.45 -11.66 -9.48
CA LEU A 719 20.98 -10.29 -9.40
C LEU A 719 21.57 -9.83 -10.74
N SER A 720 22.22 -10.72 -11.48
CA SER A 720 22.78 -10.43 -12.82
C SER A 720 21.67 -10.19 -13.84
N MET A 721 20.58 -10.95 -13.78
CA MET A 721 19.36 -10.76 -14.58
C MET A 721 18.72 -9.39 -14.30
N MET A 722 18.53 -9.02 -13.02
CA MET A 722 18.02 -7.70 -12.63
C MET A 722 18.86 -6.56 -13.20
N ILE A 723 20.19 -6.67 -13.08
CA ILE A 723 21.14 -5.67 -13.59
C ILE A 723 21.15 -5.66 -15.14
N GLY A 724 20.87 -6.78 -15.80
CA GLY A 724 20.66 -6.85 -17.25
C GLY A 724 19.45 -6.03 -17.69
N GLN A 725 18.28 -6.31 -17.12
CA GLN A 725 17.04 -5.57 -17.39
C GLN A 725 17.19 -4.06 -17.12
N ALA A 726 17.85 -3.68 -16.01
CA ALA A 726 18.10 -2.29 -15.68
C ALA A 726 19.01 -1.53 -16.67
N LYS A 727 19.85 -2.26 -17.42
CA LYS A 727 20.68 -1.70 -18.50
C LYS A 727 19.90 -1.57 -19.80
N GLU A 728 19.02 -2.51 -20.11
CA GLU A 728 18.14 -2.47 -21.28
C GLU A 728 17.19 -1.26 -21.21
N VAL A 729 16.63 -0.97 -20.03
CA VAL A 729 15.84 0.24 -19.73
C VAL A 729 16.72 1.51 -19.63
N GLY A 730 18.04 1.39 -19.65
CA GLY A 730 18.97 2.52 -19.67
C GLY A 730 18.99 3.33 -18.36
N VAL A 731 18.75 2.69 -17.21
CA VAL A 731 18.72 3.34 -15.89
C VAL A 731 20.10 3.84 -15.46
N ALA A 732 21.14 3.06 -15.77
CA ALA A 732 22.56 3.40 -15.62
C ALA A 732 23.40 2.73 -16.74
N THR A 733 24.64 3.19 -16.92
CA THR A 733 25.61 2.70 -17.92
C THR A 733 26.62 1.75 -17.31
#